data_AF-A0A8C0V7B9-F1
#
_entry.id   AF-A0A8C0V7B9-F1
#
_cell.length_a   1.000
_cell.length_b   1.000
_cell.length_c   1.000
_cell.angle_alpha   90.00
_cell.angle_beta   90.00
_cell.angle_gamma   90.00
#
_symmetry.space_group_name_H-M   'P 1'
#
loop_
_entity.id
_entity.type
_entity.pdbx_description
1 polymer ?
#
loop_
_entity_poly.entity_id
_entity_poly.type
_entity_poly.pdbx_seq_one_letter_code
_entity_poly.pdbx_strand_id
1 'polypeptide(L)'
;MSRSLLFQQERSIDLERFQERSSQLWDRWQRVCAQIETRHTELESIQEVLSDYRQCHSALIQWIEEITAQQELMKPGQAEDSRVLSEQLSQQTALAAEIEKNQAKLDQCQKFSQQYSAAVKDYELQLMTYRAFVESQQKSPMKRRRMLSSSDAITQEFMDLRTRYTALVTLTTQHVKYISDALRRLEEEEKVVEEEKQEHVDKVKELLGWALGLKQSVQGRTAAAGSRELGDIEKSILEQQALNEELTAKKEQVSEAIKTSQIFLAKHSHKLSQAEKDQISAQIGALKETYQDLCSSSTEQLQQLQSQLAQETEHKTLQEQQAARAQSLAELSRWLGQAEDALAGQQGAEGDLPALQQRQSDVKELQRSMHSRAASFAGVLKSTEQFLEENKAKLEPGELAALQQDLQRAKEQYQSLQERTEVAQKELESAVSAAVQQETEKVKAAKELEESSNKIDSLLSWVASLEQKGGLPEYRPHPVTQGTGTQAGKSAGDVPDGHAVGADSAAESLDELHERLKVQHQELLSQQQDIILATQSAQAFLERHGHSLPGEERQRLQARLAELRARYPAALARSEARLKRVQLLQDELQKFLRDHGEFQAWLEQAEQELEGMCEGDGDPASLGRLLRRQGSFSEDVISHKGDLRFVTMSGQKFLDEDAEDAESQLLMPRSVVKSKLEDATQRYTRLHSKCSKLGSHLNTLLDHYQQFQEVAESLSTWLQESEAALGKLLSETVSSDLAVLQKQLASTKQLQGDLAEHQVPVEKLQKAARTLLDIQGQPAPDHGHIQETTDAIVSRFQSLSQQMSERSDLLQKSIAQSQSVQESLESLLQSVAEIEKSLEKDQPAVLSSASIQDSLATSMKLKQDIARQKSCLEATREMVTRFTETTDSPAASALQDKLAQVTEHFGRLCQQQQEREDALKGLLPKVEQYEQLSEKLRQFTESRTRMLASGNQPDRDIAHFSQHIQELNSEMRQHQEDLATLEHLAEELSSCGFAPSAFQQQEKLQSLKKDFLQLQKVAKDR
;
A
#
# COMPACT_ATOMS: atom_id res chain seq x y z
N MET A 1 -59.57 -23.18 87.28
CA MET A 1 -58.66 -24.05 86.50
C MET A 1 -58.81 -23.88 84.98
N SER A 2 -59.98 -23.52 84.45
CA SER A 2 -60.22 -23.43 82.99
C SER A 2 -59.49 -22.28 82.26
N ARG A 3 -59.09 -21.20 82.94
CA ARG A 3 -58.29 -20.11 82.33
C ARG A 3 -56.81 -20.44 82.14
N SER A 4 -56.27 -21.39 82.93
CA SER A 4 -54.85 -21.78 82.83
C SER A 4 -54.58 -22.75 81.68
N LEU A 5 -55.57 -23.58 81.33
CA LEU A 5 -55.48 -24.53 80.20
C LEU A 5 -55.60 -23.82 78.84
N LEU A 6 -56.48 -22.81 78.72
CA LEU A 6 -56.58 -21.98 77.51
C LEU A 6 -55.28 -21.19 77.23
N PHE A 7 -54.66 -20.62 78.28
CA PHE A 7 -53.41 -19.87 78.16
C PHE A 7 -52.19 -20.75 77.84
N GLN A 8 -52.18 -22.02 78.28
CA GLN A 8 -51.17 -23.01 77.89
C GLN A 8 -51.37 -23.48 76.45
N GLN A 9 -52.62 -23.63 75.99
CA GLN A 9 -52.94 -24.06 74.63
C GLN A 9 -52.65 -22.97 73.59
N GLU A 10 -52.93 -21.69 73.88
CA GLU A 10 -52.53 -20.55 73.03
C GLU A 10 -51.00 -20.39 72.96
N ARG A 11 -50.29 -20.52 74.09
CA ARG A 11 -48.82 -20.51 74.11
C ARG A 11 -48.20 -21.70 73.35
N SER A 12 -48.86 -22.84 73.32
CA SER A 12 -48.43 -24.03 72.55
C SER A 12 -48.58 -23.81 71.05
N ILE A 13 -49.69 -23.21 70.60
CA ILE A 13 -49.97 -22.94 69.19
C ILE A 13 -49.04 -21.84 68.64
N ASP A 14 -48.72 -20.82 69.44
CA ASP A 14 -47.74 -19.80 69.06
C ASP A 14 -46.33 -20.39 68.95
N LEU A 15 -45.94 -21.30 69.85
CA LEU A 15 -44.66 -22.00 69.78
C LEU A 15 -44.55 -22.86 68.51
N GLU A 16 -45.60 -23.62 68.18
CA GLU A 16 -45.68 -24.41 66.94
C GLU A 16 -45.58 -23.52 65.69
N ARG A 17 -46.27 -22.37 65.66
CA ARG A 17 -46.15 -21.39 64.56
C ARG A 17 -44.75 -20.81 64.42
N PHE A 18 -44.08 -20.50 65.52
CA PHE A 18 -42.70 -20.01 65.48
C PHE A 18 -41.72 -21.10 65.06
N GLN A 19 -41.91 -22.34 65.51
CA GLN A 19 -41.12 -23.49 65.06
C GLN A 19 -41.32 -23.73 63.57
N GLU A 20 -42.56 -23.72 63.07
CA GLU A 20 -42.86 -23.91 61.65
C GLU A 20 -42.27 -22.77 60.79
N ARG A 21 -42.35 -21.51 61.24
CA ARG A 21 -41.66 -20.39 60.58
C ARG A 21 -40.15 -20.53 60.59
N SER A 22 -39.57 -21.02 61.69
CA SER A 22 -38.13 -21.27 61.80
C SER A 22 -37.68 -22.38 60.85
N SER A 23 -38.46 -23.47 60.74
CA SER A 23 -38.22 -24.55 59.77
C SER A 23 -38.35 -24.05 58.33
N GLN A 24 -39.37 -23.25 58.01
CA GLN A 24 -39.53 -22.65 56.68
C GLN A 24 -38.37 -21.70 56.33
N LEU A 25 -37.88 -20.91 57.30
CA LEU A 25 -36.70 -20.05 57.11
C LEU A 25 -35.44 -20.88 56.89
N TRP A 26 -35.26 -21.96 57.66
CA TRP A 26 -34.12 -22.86 57.51
C TRP A 26 -34.13 -23.58 56.16
N ASP A 27 -35.28 -24.09 55.69
CA ASP A 27 -35.43 -24.69 54.36
C ASP A 27 -35.17 -23.69 53.23
N ARG A 28 -35.52 -22.42 53.41
CA ARG A 28 -35.20 -21.35 52.47
C ARG A 28 -33.70 -21.05 52.46
N TRP A 29 -33.06 -21.02 53.63
CA TRP A 29 -31.62 -20.82 53.77
C TRP A 29 -30.84 -21.95 53.10
N GLN A 30 -31.21 -23.21 53.36
CA GLN A 30 -30.59 -24.38 52.71
C GLN A 30 -30.72 -24.33 51.18
N ARG A 31 -31.90 -23.95 50.66
CA ARG A 31 -32.09 -23.75 49.21
C ARG A 31 -31.21 -22.66 48.63
N VAL A 32 -30.96 -21.57 49.37
CA VAL A 32 -30.02 -20.52 48.95
C VAL A 32 -28.59 -21.05 48.94
N CYS A 33 -28.16 -21.79 49.97
CA CYS A 33 -26.83 -22.41 50.01
C CYS A 33 -26.61 -23.37 48.83
N ALA A 34 -27.55 -24.28 48.57
CA ALA A 34 -27.48 -25.19 47.43
C ALA A 34 -27.41 -24.45 46.09
N GLN A 35 -28.19 -23.37 45.92
CA GLN A 35 -28.13 -22.56 44.71
C GLN A 35 -26.78 -21.84 44.52
N ILE A 36 -26.13 -21.42 45.61
CA ILE A 36 -24.80 -20.81 45.57
C ILE A 36 -23.77 -21.86 45.15
N GLU A 37 -23.82 -23.08 45.70
CA GLU A 37 -22.93 -24.17 45.33
C GLU A 37 -23.07 -24.55 43.85
N THR A 38 -24.30 -24.73 43.35
CA THR A 38 -24.54 -25.01 41.92
C THR A 38 -23.96 -23.91 41.03
N ARG A 39 -24.24 -22.64 41.36
CA ARG A 39 -23.70 -21.51 40.60
C ARG A 39 -22.19 -21.43 40.63
N HIS A 40 -21.57 -21.80 41.75
CA HIS A 40 -20.12 -21.83 41.85
C HIS A 40 -19.54 -22.88 40.89
N THR A 41 -20.08 -24.09 40.88
CA THR A 41 -19.63 -25.16 39.98
C THR A 41 -19.86 -24.84 38.50
N GLU A 42 -20.96 -24.17 38.15
CA GLU A 42 -21.23 -23.70 36.78
C GLU A 42 -20.22 -22.63 36.35
N LEU A 43 -19.87 -21.68 37.24
CA LEU A 43 -18.87 -20.66 36.96
C LEU A 43 -17.45 -21.24 36.81
N GLU A 44 -17.09 -22.24 37.62
CA GLU A 44 -15.80 -22.95 37.47
C GLU A 44 -15.69 -23.64 36.11
N SER A 45 -16.76 -24.32 35.67
CA SER A 45 -16.80 -24.95 34.35
C SER A 45 -16.71 -23.92 33.21
N ILE A 46 -17.42 -22.79 33.31
CA ILE A 46 -17.32 -21.69 32.34
C ILE A 46 -15.91 -21.11 32.30
N GLN A 47 -15.25 -20.98 33.45
CA GLN A 47 -13.88 -20.47 33.56
C GLN A 47 -12.86 -21.43 32.92
N GLU A 48 -13.03 -22.74 33.06
CA GLU A 48 -12.17 -23.74 32.42
C GLU A 48 -12.23 -23.63 30.89
N VAL A 49 -13.45 -23.59 30.31
CA VAL A 49 -13.63 -23.42 28.86
C VAL A 49 -13.08 -22.08 28.36
N LEU A 50 -13.22 -21.01 29.16
CA LEU A 50 -12.63 -19.71 28.83
C LEU A 50 -11.10 -19.76 28.82
N SER A 51 -10.50 -20.47 29.77
CA SER A 51 -9.04 -20.66 29.84
C SER A 51 -8.54 -21.41 28.61
N ASP A 52 -9.19 -22.52 28.24
CA ASP A 52 -8.87 -23.30 27.05
C ASP A 52 -8.98 -22.47 25.76
N TYR A 53 -10.05 -21.67 25.64
CA TYR A 53 -10.22 -20.72 24.54
C TYR A 53 -9.07 -19.71 24.50
N ARG A 54 -8.78 -19.03 25.61
CA ARG A 54 -7.75 -17.98 25.68
C ARG A 54 -6.36 -18.53 25.34
N GLN A 55 -6.02 -19.73 25.80
CA GLN A 55 -4.75 -20.39 25.49
C GLN A 55 -4.66 -20.78 24.01
N CYS A 56 -5.74 -21.34 23.44
CA CYS A 56 -5.77 -21.70 22.02
C CYS A 56 -5.70 -20.46 21.11
N HIS A 57 -6.45 -19.42 21.45
CA HIS A 57 -6.49 -18.15 20.73
C HIS A 57 -5.14 -17.43 20.77
N SER A 58 -4.50 -17.30 21.94
CA SER A 58 -3.20 -16.63 22.06
C SER A 58 -2.09 -17.35 21.29
N ALA A 59 -2.07 -18.69 21.34
CA ALA A 59 -1.12 -19.50 20.57
C ALA A 59 -1.31 -19.31 19.05
N LEU A 60 -2.54 -19.21 18.57
CA LEU A 60 -2.83 -18.96 17.16
C LEU A 60 -2.44 -17.54 16.72
N ILE A 61 -2.71 -16.52 17.53
CA ILE A 61 -2.29 -15.15 17.21
C ILE A 61 -0.77 -15.05 17.11
N GLN A 62 -0.03 -15.57 18.09
CA GLN A 62 1.44 -15.53 18.07
C GLN A 62 2.00 -16.24 16.83
N TRP A 63 1.45 -17.41 16.49
CA TRP A 63 1.86 -18.13 15.29
C TRP A 63 1.51 -17.37 14.00
N ILE A 64 0.32 -16.76 13.90
CA ILE A 64 -0.06 -15.93 12.74
C ILE A 64 0.90 -14.74 12.58
N GLU A 65 1.23 -14.05 13.67
CA GLU A 65 2.17 -12.92 13.66
C GLU A 65 3.58 -13.36 13.23
N GLU A 66 4.05 -14.52 13.70
CA GLU A 66 5.35 -15.08 13.33
C GLU A 66 5.43 -15.46 11.85
N ILE A 67 4.42 -16.14 11.30
CA ILE A 67 4.38 -16.49 9.87
C ILE A 67 4.23 -15.24 9.00
N THR A 68 3.42 -14.26 9.44
CA THR A 68 3.28 -12.99 8.71
C THR A 68 4.62 -12.26 8.62
N ALA A 69 5.38 -12.20 9.72
CA ALA A 69 6.73 -11.62 9.72
C ALA A 69 7.71 -12.38 8.81
N GLN A 70 7.64 -13.72 8.78
CA GLN A 70 8.44 -14.54 7.85
C GLN A 70 8.09 -14.23 6.39
N GLN A 71 6.82 -13.96 6.08
CA GLN A 71 6.38 -13.57 4.73
C GLN A 71 6.84 -12.16 4.34
N GLU A 72 6.87 -11.21 5.26
CA GLU A 72 7.38 -9.85 4.99
C GLU A 72 8.89 -9.83 4.70
N LEU A 73 9.66 -10.72 5.34
CA LEU A 73 11.09 -10.92 5.07
C LEU A 73 11.35 -11.48 3.67
N MET A 74 10.45 -12.33 3.17
CA MET A 74 10.54 -12.93 1.85
C MET A 74 9.93 -12.02 0.79
N LYS A 75 10.71 -11.06 0.27
CA LYS A 75 10.28 -10.16 -0.82
C LYS A 75 10.01 -10.95 -2.12
N PRO A 76 8.74 -11.15 -2.53
CA PRO A 76 8.44 -11.86 -3.76
C PRO A 76 8.75 -10.95 -4.96
N GLY A 77 9.60 -11.39 -5.89
CA GLY A 77 9.79 -10.71 -7.18
C GLY A 77 11.07 -9.89 -7.37
N GLN A 78 12.05 -9.97 -6.46
CA GLN A 78 13.39 -9.38 -6.70
C GLN A 78 14.38 -10.33 -7.40
N ALA A 79 14.04 -11.62 -7.50
CA ALA A 79 14.90 -12.61 -8.11
C ALA A 79 14.61 -12.74 -9.61
N GLU A 80 15.63 -12.47 -10.43
CA GLU A 80 15.61 -12.68 -11.89
C GLU A 80 16.11 -14.08 -12.28
N ASP A 81 16.56 -14.89 -11.31
CA ASP A 81 17.10 -16.24 -11.51
C ASP A 81 16.02 -17.30 -11.22
N SER A 82 15.79 -18.19 -12.19
CA SER A 82 14.83 -19.29 -12.10
C SER A 82 15.13 -20.25 -10.93
N ARG A 83 16.40 -20.42 -10.54
CA ARG A 83 16.76 -21.24 -9.36
C ARG A 83 16.31 -20.61 -8.05
N VAL A 84 16.53 -19.30 -7.91
CA VAL A 84 16.17 -18.55 -6.69
C VAL A 84 14.66 -18.49 -6.54
N LEU A 85 13.93 -18.27 -7.63
CA LEU A 85 12.47 -18.30 -7.60
C LEU A 85 11.93 -19.71 -7.30
N SER A 86 12.57 -20.77 -7.79
CA SER A 86 12.17 -22.16 -7.51
C SER A 86 12.34 -22.50 -6.02
N GLU A 87 13.43 -22.04 -5.42
CA GLU A 87 13.67 -22.19 -3.98
C GLU A 87 12.66 -21.37 -3.16
N GLN A 88 12.37 -20.12 -3.56
CA GLN A 88 11.32 -19.30 -2.93
C GLN A 88 9.93 -19.93 -3.05
N LEU A 89 9.60 -20.55 -4.20
CA LEU A 89 8.34 -21.25 -4.39
C LEU A 89 8.24 -22.46 -3.45
N SER A 90 9.33 -23.22 -3.28
CA SER A 90 9.37 -24.35 -2.37
C SER A 90 9.12 -23.93 -0.92
N GLN A 91 9.71 -22.80 -0.49
CA GLN A 91 9.53 -22.23 0.84
C GLN A 91 8.09 -21.75 1.06
N GLN A 92 7.50 -21.04 0.10
CA GLN A 92 6.10 -20.59 0.19
C GLN A 92 5.09 -21.75 0.15
N THR A 93 5.41 -22.82 -0.60
CA THR A 93 4.58 -24.04 -0.63
C THR A 93 4.65 -24.79 0.70
N ALA A 94 5.82 -24.85 1.34
CA ALA A 94 5.97 -25.41 2.67
C ALA A 94 5.17 -24.62 3.73
N LEU A 95 5.21 -23.27 3.66
CA LEU A 95 4.38 -22.42 4.52
C LEU A 95 2.88 -22.65 4.29
N ALA A 96 2.43 -22.80 3.04
CA ALA A 96 1.04 -23.10 2.74
C ALA A 96 0.58 -24.42 3.39
N ALA A 97 1.42 -25.46 3.34
CA ALA A 97 1.14 -26.74 4.00
C ALA A 97 1.11 -26.63 5.54
N GLU A 98 1.98 -25.80 6.13
CA GLU A 98 1.96 -25.52 7.56
C GLU A 98 0.67 -24.78 7.97
N ILE A 99 0.23 -23.82 7.16
CA ILE A 99 -1.02 -23.10 7.37
C ILE A 99 -2.20 -24.08 7.34
N GLU A 100 -2.31 -24.92 6.31
CA GLU A 100 -3.36 -25.96 6.23
C GLU A 100 -3.36 -26.86 7.47
N LYS A 101 -2.20 -27.26 7.98
CA LYS A 101 -2.11 -28.09 9.19
C LYS A 101 -2.66 -27.39 10.43
N ASN A 102 -2.49 -26.07 10.54
CA ASN A 102 -3.02 -25.29 11.67
C ASN A 102 -4.52 -24.97 11.57
N GLN A 103 -5.19 -25.32 10.46
CA GLN A 103 -6.66 -25.25 10.36
C GLN A 103 -7.34 -26.05 11.48
N ALA A 104 -6.79 -27.22 11.85
CA ALA A 104 -7.34 -28.04 12.93
C ALA A 104 -7.32 -27.34 14.30
N LYS A 105 -6.30 -26.49 14.55
CA LYS A 105 -6.23 -25.67 15.78
C LYS A 105 -7.22 -24.52 15.74
N LEU A 106 -7.42 -23.90 14.58
CA LEU A 106 -8.45 -22.87 14.40
C LEU A 106 -9.85 -23.44 14.65
N ASP A 107 -10.14 -24.64 14.12
CA ASP A 107 -11.39 -25.36 14.36
C ASP A 107 -11.57 -25.72 15.85
N GLN A 108 -10.48 -26.04 16.55
CA GLN A 108 -10.50 -26.29 17.99
C GLN A 108 -10.80 -25.00 18.78
N CYS A 109 -10.18 -23.88 18.42
CA CYS A 109 -10.46 -22.56 18.99
C CYS A 109 -11.94 -22.18 18.80
N GLN A 110 -12.49 -22.46 17.62
CA GLN A 110 -13.91 -22.27 17.31
C GLN A 110 -14.82 -23.06 18.26
N LYS A 111 -14.49 -24.33 18.50
CA LYS A 111 -15.25 -25.19 19.42
C LYS A 111 -15.26 -24.63 20.84
N PHE A 112 -14.11 -24.18 21.36
CA PHE A 112 -14.06 -23.56 22.69
C PHE A 112 -14.86 -22.26 22.77
N SER A 113 -14.79 -21.40 21.75
CA SER A 113 -15.60 -20.18 21.65
C SER A 113 -17.11 -20.49 21.69
N GLN A 114 -17.55 -21.49 20.91
CA GLN A 114 -18.95 -21.93 20.88
C GLN A 114 -19.40 -22.55 22.21
N GLN A 115 -18.57 -23.38 22.84
CA GLN A 115 -18.83 -23.99 24.14
C GLN A 115 -18.95 -22.92 25.24
N TYR A 116 -18.05 -21.93 25.24
CA TYR A 116 -18.13 -20.81 26.17
C TYR A 116 -19.42 -19.99 25.95
N SER A 117 -19.74 -19.65 24.70
CA SER A 117 -20.94 -18.90 24.35
C SER A 117 -22.21 -19.62 24.82
N ALA A 118 -22.30 -20.93 24.58
CA ALA A 118 -23.43 -21.74 25.02
C ALA A 118 -23.54 -21.79 26.56
N ALA A 119 -22.43 -22.07 27.25
CA ALA A 119 -22.42 -22.19 28.71
C ALA A 119 -22.79 -20.86 29.40
N VAL A 120 -22.29 -19.72 28.90
CA VAL A 120 -22.65 -18.39 29.41
C VAL A 120 -24.12 -18.07 29.16
N LYS A 121 -24.65 -18.34 27.95
CA LYS A 121 -26.07 -18.08 27.63
C LYS A 121 -27.01 -18.91 28.51
N ASP A 122 -26.68 -20.18 28.75
CA ASP A 122 -27.44 -21.04 29.65
C ASP A 122 -27.39 -20.51 31.10
N TYR A 123 -26.22 -20.11 31.58
CA TYR A 123 -26.04 -19.54 32.91
C TYR A 123 -26.79 -18.21 33.10
N GLU A 124 -26.75 -17.32 32.10
CA GLU A 124 -27.51 -16.06 32.09
C GLU A 124 -29.03 -16.31 32.08
N LEU A 125 -29.49 -17.30 31.33
CA LEU A 125 -30.90 -17.72 31.30
C LEU A 125 -31.35 -18.27 32.65
N GLN A 126 -30.54 -19.11 33.30
CA GLN A 126 -30.79 -19.63 34.65
C GLN A 126 -30.84 -18.48 35.67
N LEU A 127 -29.93 -17.51 35.60
CA LEU A 127 -29.92 -16.30 36.43
C LEU A 127 -31.19 -15.47 36.25
N MET A 128 -31.62 -15.27 35.00
CA MET A 128 -32.84 -14.54 34.67
C MET A 128 -34.08 -15.27 35.22
N THR A 129 -34.13 -16.59 35.06
CA THR A 129 -35.24 -17.43 35.55
C THR A 129 -35.32 -17.41 37.08
N TYR A 130 -34.18 -17.53 37.77
CA TYR A 130 -34.12 -17.46 39.23
C TYR A 130 -34.51 -16.07 39.75
N ARG A 131 -34.06 -14.99 39.09
CA ARG A 131 -34.50 -13.62 39.42
C ARG A 131 -36.01 -13.45 39.26
N ALA A 132 -36.58 -13.90 38.15
CA ALA A 132 -38.02 -13.83 37.93
C ALA A 132 -38.81 -14.60 39.00
N PHE A 133 -38.32 -15.77 39.41
CA PHE A 133 -38.90 -16.55 40.51
C PHE A 133 -38.84 -15.78 41.84
N VAL A 134 -37.71 -15.17 42.20
CA VAL A 134 -37.55 -14.38 43.44
C VAL A 134 -38.42 -13.11 43.41
N GLU A 135 -38.45 -12.38 42.30
CA GLU A 135 -39.25 -11.18 42.11
C GLU A 135 -40.76 -11.47 42.12
N SER A 136 -41.18 -12.66 41.69
CA SER A 136 -42.59 -13.11 41.80
C SER A 136 -43.05 -13.30 43.26
N GLN A 137 -42.10 -13.56 44.18
CA GLN A 137 -42.35 -13.81 45.60
C GLN A 137 -42.27 -12.51 46.44
N GLN A 138 -41.46 -11.52 46.04
CA GLN A 138 -41.42 -10.17 46.63
C GLN A 138 -41.04 -9.12 45.56
N LYS A 139 -41.89 -8.12 45.33
CA LYS A 139 -41.57 -6.98 44.46
C LYS A 139 -40.50 -6.10 45.11
N SER A 140 -39.25 -6.21 44.67
CA SER A 140 -38.17 -5.30 45.09
C SER A 140 -37.88 -4.27 43.97
N PRO A 141 -37.57 -3.01 44.32
CA PRO A 141 -37.27 -1.96 43.35
C PRO A 141 -35.76 -1.92 43.07
N MET A 142 -35.20 -2.91 42.35
CA MET A 142 -33.81 -2.84 41.90
C MET A 142 -33.73 -2.39 40.43
N LYS A 143 -32.95 -1.33 40.18
CA LYS A 143 -32.70 -0.79 38.84
C LYS A 143 -31.95 -1.82 37.98
N ARG A 144 -32.48 -2.07 36.77
CA ARG A 144 -31.91 -2.96 35.75
C ARG A 144 -30.58 -2.39 35.25
N ARG A 145 -29.44 -2.99 35.60
CA ARG A 145 -28.23 -2.90 34.77
C ARG A 145 -28.37 -3.93 33.65
N ARG A 146 -28.35 -3.50 32.39
CA ARG A 146 -28.03 -4.39 31.26
C ARG A 146 -26.59 -4.85 31.46
N MET A 147 -26.38 -6.14 31.73
CA MET A 147 -25.06 -6.75 31.56
C MET A 147 -24.85 -6.94 30.06
N LEU A 148 -23.71 -6.49 29.55
CA LEU A 148 -23.23 -6.83 28.21
C LEU A 148 -22.90 -8.33 28.22
N SER A 149 -23.39 -9.07 27.24
CA SER A 149 -23.19 -10.52 27.10
C SER A 149 -21.71 -10.81 26.82
N SER A 150 -21.01 -11.47 27.75
CA SER A 150 -19.60 -11.86 27.54
C SER A 150 -19.43 -12.91 26.44
N SER A 151 -20.50 -13.64 26.12
CA SER A 151 -20.57 -14.55 24.97
C SER A 151 -20.29 -13.82 23.65
N ASP A 152 -20.84 -12.62 23.47
CA ASP A 152 -20.74 -11.90 22.20
C ASP A 152 -19.32 -11.38 21.97
N ALA A 153 -18.62 -10.98 23.05
CA ALA A 153 -17.22 -10.58 23.00
C ALA A 153 -16.30 -11.72 22.53
N ILE A 154 -16.44 -12.92 23.12
CA ILE A 154 -15.64 -14.10 22.71
C ILE A 154 -15.99 -14.57 21.30
N THR A 155 -17.24 -14.42 20.87
CA THR A 155 -17.64 -14.72 19.49
C THR A 155 -16.97 -13.76 18.51
N GLN A 156 -16.92 -12.46 18.84
CA GLN A 156 -16.27 -11.45 18.01
C GLN A 156 -14.76 -11.65 17.94
N GLU A 157 -14.09 -11.89 19.08
CA GLU A 157 -12.64 -12.17 19.12
C GLU A 157 -12.27 -13.35 18.20
N PHE A 158 -13.06 -14.42 18.20
CA PHE A 158 -12.82 -15.55 17.30
C PHE A 158 -13.04 -15.17 15.81
N MET A 159 -14.02 -14.33 15.50
CA MET A 159 -14.24 -13.85 14.12
C MET A 159 -13.06 -13.02 13.62
N ASP A 160 -12.47 -12.19 14.49
CA ASP A 160 -11.29 -11.40 14.18
C ASP A 160 -10.08 -12.33 13.94
N LEU A 161 -9.88 -13.34 14.80
CA LEU A 161 -8.84 -14.37 14.60
C LEU A 161 -9.01 -15.10 13.26
N ARG A 162 -10.24 -15.52 12.93
CA ARG A 162 -10.54 -16.18 11.65
C ARG A 162 -10.25 -15.28 10.45
N THR A 163 -10.52 -13.98 10.58
CA THR A 163 -10.23 -12.99 9.55
C THR A 163 -8.73 -12.86 9.30
N ARG A 164 -7.93 -12.77 10.38
CA ARG A 164 -6.45 -12.74 10.29
C ARG A 164 -5.89 -14.02 9.66
N TYR A 165 -6.38 -15.19 10.07
CA TYR A 165 -5.96 -16.47 9.50
C TYR A 165 -6.31 -16.56 8.00
N THR A 166 -7.50 -16.10 7.60
CA THR A 166 -7.93 -16.09 6.19
C THR A 166 -7.07 -15.13 5.34
N ALA A 167 -6.71 -13.97 5.90
CA ALA A 167 -5.80 -13.04 5.25
C ALA A 167 -4.42 -13.68 5.02
N LEU A 168 -3.89 -14.40 6.01
CA LEU A 168 -2.63 -15.14 5.90
C LEU A 168 -2.70 -16.20 4.79
N VAL A 169 -3.74 -17.05 4.77
CA VAL A 169 -3.96 -18.05 3.71
C VAL A 169 -3.98 -17.39 2.32
N THR A 170 -4.71 -16.27 2.21
CA THR A 170 -4.86 -15.54 0.94
C THR A 170 -3.52 -14.98 0.47
N LEU A 171 -2.74 -14.37 1.38
CA LEU A 171 -1.43 -13.81 1.09
C LEU A 171 -0.44 -14.88 0.64
N THR A 172 -0.34 -16.00 1.38
CA THR A 172 0.52 -17.13 1.00
C THR A 172 0.15 -17.69 -0.38
N THR A 173 -1.15 -17.87 -0.63
CA THR A 173 -1.64 -18.39 -1.91
C THR A 173 -1.31 -17.44 -3.06
N GLN A 174 -1.44 -16.13 -2.84
CA GLN A 174 -1.04 -15.11 -3.80
C GLN A 174 0.48 -15.13 -4.05
N HIS A 175 1.31 -15.29 -3.03
CA HIS A 175 2.76 -15.41 -3.17
C HIS A 175 3.16 -16.65 -3.96
N VAL A 176 2.60 -17.82 -3.63
CA VAL A 176 2.82 -19.07 -4.38
C VAL A 176 2.44 -18.86 -5.85
N LYS A 177 1.25 -18.31 -6.11
CA LYS A 177 0.79 -18.03 -7.48
C LYS A 177 1.70 -17.06 -8.23
N TYR A 178 2.10 -15.95 -7.59
CA TYR A 178 2.97 -14.94 -8.18
C TYR A 178 4.33 -15.51 -8.55
N ILE A 179 4.97 -16.24 -7.63
CA ILE A 179 6.29 -16.84 -7.86
C ILE A 179 6.19 -17.94 -8.92
N SER A 180 5.12 -18.75 -8.91
CA SER A 180 4.86 -19.76 -9.94
C SER A 180 4.66 -19.14 -11.32
N ASP A 181 3.92 -18.04 -11.40
CA ASP A 181 3.70 -17.31 -12.66
C ASP A 181 4.99 -16.63 -13.15
N ALA A 182 5.82 -16.09 -12.24
CA ALA A 182 7.12 -15.51 -12.58
C ALA A 182 8.10 -16.58 -13.09
N LEU A 183 8.17 -17.73 -12.41
CA LEU A 183 8.95 -18.89 -12.86
C LEU A 183 8.52 -19.35 -14.24
N ARG A 184 7.22 -19.57 -14.44
CA ARG A 184 6.69 -20.02 -15.72
C ARG A 184 6.99 -19.05 -16.85
N ARG A 185 6.95 -17.73 -16.60
CA ARG A 185 7.36 -16.73 -17.60
C ARG A 185 8.85 -16.84 -17.94
N LEU A 186 9.71 -16.97 -16.94
CA LEU A 186 11.16 -17.12 -17.16
C LEU A 186 11.48 -18.45 -17.87
N GLU A 187 10.84 -19.55 -17.49
CA GLU A 187 10.98 -20.85 -18.15
C GLU A 187 10.49 -20.81 -19.61
N GLU A 188 9.36 -20.14 -19.88
CA GLU A 188 8.88 -19.96 -21.26
C GLU A 188 9.80 -19.02 -22.06
N GLU A 189 10.35 -17.96 -21.45
CA GLU A 189 11.36 -17.11 -22.08
C GLU A 189 12.64 -17.88 -22.41
N GLU A 190 13.17 -18.69 -21.47
CA GLU A 190 14.33 -19.56 -21.70
C GLU A 190 14.05 -20.57 -22.82
N LYS A 191 12.85 -21.16 -22.84
CA LYS A 191 12.41 -22.10 -23.87
C LYS A 191 12.30 -21.43 -25.25
N VAL A 192 11.68 -20.24 -25.35
CA VAL A 192 11.59 -19.49 -26.61
C VAL A 192 12.97 -19.13 -27.13
N VAL A 193 13.89 -18.71 -26.25
CA VAL A 193 15.28 -18.41 -26.64
C VAL A 193 15.99 -19.67 -27.16
N GLU A 194 15.78 -20.83 -26.53
CA GLU A 194 16.37 -22.09 -27.00
C GLU A 194 15.73 -22.59 -28.31
N GLU A 195 14.42 -22.38 -28.51
CA GLU A 195 13.74 -22.66 -29.77
C GLU A 195 14.24 -21.75 -30.91
N GLU A 196 14.34 -20.43 -30.68
CA GLU A 196 14.92 -19.46 -31.63
C GLU A 196 16.38 -19.82 -31.96
N LYS A 197 17.17 -20.19 -30.96
CA LYS A 197 18.56 -20.65 -31.13
C LYS A 197 18.61 -21.88 -32.04
N GLN A 198 17.77 -22.88 -31.78
CA GLN A 198 17.76 -24.13 -32.53
C GLN A 198 17.32 -23.88 -33.98
N GLU A 199 16.30 -23.04 -34.22
CA GLU A 199 15.86 -22.65 -35.55
C GLU A 199 16.98 -21.99 -36.36
N HIS A 200 17.68 -21.01 -35.76
CA HIS A 200 18.80 -20.34 -36.40
C HIS A 200 19.98 -21.27 -36.68
N VAL A 201 20.32 -22.14 -35.72
CA VAL A 201 21.37 -23.16 -35.88
C VAL A 201 21.04 -24.14 -37.00
N ASP A 202 19.81 -24.66 -37.03
CA ASP A 202 19.40 -25.63 -38.04
C ASP A 202 19.31 -24.99 -39.42
N LYS A 203 18.83 -23.74 -39.51
CA LYS A 203 18.77 -23.03 -40.79
C LYS A 203 20.15 -22.76 -41.38
N VAL A 204 21.10 -22.34 -40.54
CA VAL A 204 22.49 -22.14 -40.95
C VAL A 204 23.14 -23.47 -41.35
N LYS A 205 22.90 -24.56 -40.60
CA LYS A 205 23.40 -25.90 -40.94
C LYS A 205 22.80 -26.44 -42.25
N GLU A 206 21.51 -26.26 -42.50
CA GLU A 206 20.82 -26.67 -43.73
C GLU A 206 21.45 -25.98 -44.94
N LEU A 207 21.59 -24.64 -44.88
CA LEU A 207 22.18 -23.85 -45.96
C LEU A 207 23.67 -24.14 -46.15
N LEU A 208 24.40 -24.38 -45.05
CA LEU A 208 25.81 -24.79 -45.12
C LEU A 208 25.95 -26.18 -45.75
N GLY A 209 25.07 -27.12 -45.41
CA GLY A 209 25.02 -28.44 -46.01
C GLY A 209 24.70 -28.39 -47.51
N TRP A 210 23.73 -27.56 -47.92
CA TRP A 210 23.45 -27.30 -49.33
C TRP A 210 24.66 -26.71 -50.06
N ALA A 211 25.30 -25.67 -49.51
CA ALA A 211 26.47 -25.04 -50.12
C ALA A 211 27.62 -26.06 -50.28
N LEU A 212 27.91 -26.85 -49.24
CA LEU A 212 28.95 -27.89 -49.33
C LEU A 212 28.59 -28.99 -50.35
N GLY A 213 27.33 -29.42 -50.42
CA GLY A 213 26.85 -30.39 -51.40
C GLY A 213 26.96 -29.87 -52.83
N LEU A 214 26.62 -28.59 -53.05
CA LEU A 214 26.76 -27.94 -54.35
C LEU A 214 28.24 -27.80 -54.76
N LYS A 215 29.12 -27.44 -53.82
CA LYS A 215 30.58 -27.36 -54.03
C LYS A 215 31.17 -28.71 -54.46
N GLN A 216 30.71 -29.81 -53.88
CA GLN A 216 31.13 -31.15 -54.28
C GLN A 216 30.56 -31.56 -55.65
N SER A 217 29.31 -31.19 -55.95
CA SER A 217 28.69 -31.47 -57.26
C SER A 217 29.40 -30.73 -58.40
N VAL A 218 29.75 -29.45 -58.20
CA VAL A 218 30.48 -28.62 -59.17
C VAL A 218 31.87 -29.20 -59.44
N GLN A 219 32.60 -29.59 -58.39
CA GLN A 219 33.92 -30.22 -58.54
C GLN A 219 33.87 -31.52 -59.36
N GLY A 220 32.81 -32.33 -59.20
CA GLY A 220 32.59 -33.55 -59.98
C GLY A 220 32.28 -33.31 -61.46
N ARG A 221 31.64 -32.19 -61.82
CA ARG A 221 31.27 -31.84 -63.21
C ARG A 221 32.43 -31.25 -64.01
N THR A 222 33.32 -30.49 -63.36
CA THR A 222 34.53 -29.96 -64.00
C THR A 222 35.49 -31.02 -64.55
N ALA A 223 35.45 -32.25 -64.04
CA ALA A 223 36.30 -33.34 -64.51
C ALA A 223 35.89 -33.91 -65.89
N ALA A 224 34.69 -33.59 -66.40
CA ALA A 224 34.14 -34.15 -67.63
C ALA A 224 34.27 -33.25 -68.88
N ALA A 225 34.77 -32.01 -68.74
CA ALA A 225 34.87 -31.03 -69.82
C ALA A 225 36.14 -31.22 -70.68
N GLY A 226 36.16 -32.26 -71.53
CA GLY A 226 37.27 -32.56 -72.45
C GLY A 226 36.92 -32.57 -73.95
N SER A 227 35.66 -32.28 -74.34
CA SER A 227 35.19 -32.34 -75.73
C SER A 227 35.27 -30.96 -76.42
N ARG A 228 35.69 -30.92 -77.69
CA ARG A 228 35.91 -29.71 -78.51
C ARG A 228 34.76 -29.43 -79.50
N GLU A 229 33.57 -29.98 -79.28
CA GLU A 229 32.42 -29.72 -80.16
C GLU A 229 31.60 -28.52 -79.66
N LEU A 230 31.20 -27.63 -80.57
CA LEU A 230 30.44 -26.39 -80.26
C LEU A 230 29.19 -26.66 -79.39
N GLY A 231 28.48 -27.77 -79.65
CA GLY A 231 27.28 -28.15 -78.89
C GLY A 231 27.56 -28.56 -77.44
N ASP A 232 28.72 -29.14 -77.14
CA ASP A 232 29.10 -29.55 -75.78
C ASP A 232 29.53 -28.35 -74.92
N ILE A 233 30.16 -27.36 -75.55
CA ILE A 233 30.54 -26.09 -74.90
C ILE A 233 29.28 -25.26 -74.59
N GLU A 234 28.34 -25.16 -75.54
CA GLU A 234 27.04 -24.51 -75.31
C GLU A 234 26.25 -25.18 -74.18
N LYS A 235 26.23 -26.52 -74.14
CA LYS A 235 25.57 -27.28 -73.07
C LYS A 235 26.23 -27.05 -71.70
N SER A 236 27.56 -27.03 -71.63
CA SER A 236 28.29 -26.77 -70.38
C SER A 236 28.09 -25.34 -69.88
N ILE A 237 27.95 -24.36 -70.79
CA ILE A 237 27.60 -22.97 -70.45
C ILE A 237 26.18 -22.91 -69.87
N LEU A 238 25.21 -23.57 -70.49
CA LEU A 238 23.83 -23.62 -69.97
C LEU A 238 23.76 -24.27 -68.59
N GLU A 239 24.48 -25.36 -68.37
CA GLU A 239 24.55 -26.02 -67.05
C GLU A 239 25.22 -25.12 -65.99
N GLN A 240 26.27 -24.38 -66.35
CA GLN A 240 26.91 -23.42 -65.44
C GLN A 240 26.07 -22.16 -65.20
N GLN A 241 25.30 -21.71 -66.19
CA GLN A 241 24.33 -20.63 -66.06
C GLN A 241 23.21 -21.01 -65.09
N ALA A 242 22.67 -22.24 -65.21
CA ALA A 242 21.67 -22.76 -64.29
C ALA A 242 22.20 -22.85 -62.84
N LEU A 243 23.46 -23.23 -62.64
CA LEU A 243 24.10 -23.21 -61.32
C LEU A 243 24.24 -21.80 -60.74
N ASN A 244 24.58 -20.79 -61.56
CA ASN A 244 24.62 -19.39 -61.12
C ASN A 244 23.23 -18.83 -60.82
N GLU A 245 22.20 -19.26 -61.55
CA GLU A 245 20.81 -18.95 -61.23
C GLU A 245 20.39 -19.57 -59.88
N GLU A 246 20.79 -20.81 -59.58
CA GLU A 246 20.52 -21.45 -58.28
C GLU A 246 21.24 -20.72 -57.12
N LEU A 247 22.50 -20.34 -57.32
CA LEU A 247 23.26 -19.54 -56.35
C LEU A 247 22.60 -18.17 -56.11
N THR A 248 22.23 -17.46 -57.18
CA THR A 248 21.58 -16.15 -57.06
C THR A 248 20.18 -16.24 -56.44
N ALA A 249 19.41 -17.30 -56.71
CA ALA A 249 18.12 -17.54 -56.08
C ALA A 249 18.24 -17.81 -54.57
N LYS A 250 19.32 -18.46 -54.13
CA LYS A 250 19.60 -18.74 -52.70
C LYS A 250 20.34 -17.63 -51.97
N LYS A 251 20.85 -16.62 -52.68
CA LYS A 251 21.61 -15.48 -52.13
C LYS A 251 20.90 -14.75 -50.99
N GLU A 252 19.63 -14.44 -51.18
CA GLU A 252 18.85 -13.70 -50.18
C GLU A 252 18.61 -14.57 -48.94
N GLN A 253 18.28 -15.86 -49.12
CA GLN A 253 18.08 -16.80 -48.02
C GLN A 253 19.36 -17.00 -47.18
N VAL A 254 20.53 -17.05 -47.82
CA VAL A 254 21.83 -17.13 -47.12
C VAL A 254 22.14 -15.82 -46.39
N SER A 255 21.89 -14.67 -47.02
CA SER A 255 22.15 -13.36 -46.42
C SER A 255 21.23 -13.08 -45.25
N GLU A 256 19.95 -13.43 -45.38
CA GLU A 256 18.94 -13.34 -44.33
C GLU A 256 19.29 -14.25 -43.16
N ALA A 257 19.57 -15.54 -43.39
CA ALA A 257 19.95 -16.47 -42.34
C ALA A 257 21.20 -16.03 -41.56
N ILE A 258 22.22 -15.48 -42.25
CA ILE A 258 23.39 -14.91 -41.59
C ILE A 258 22.99 -13.71 -40.72
N LYS A 259 22.17 -12.80 -41.26
CA LYS A 259 21.76 -11.57 -40.56
C LYS A 259 20.86 -11.87 -39.36
N THR A 260 19.87 -12.74 -39.49
CA THR A 260 18.95 -13.11 -38.40
C THR A 260 19.70 -13.82 -37.28
N SER A 261 20.60 -14.74 -37.61
CA SER A 261 21.43 -15.45 -36.62
C SER A 261 22.44 -14.52 -35.92
N GLN A 262 22.97 -13.50 -36.61
CA GLN A 262 23.80 -12.46 -35.99
C GLN A 262 22.99 -11.53 -35.07
N ILE A 263 21.76 -11.18 -35.46
CA ILE A 263 20.84 -10.39 -34.61
C ILE A 263 20.45 -11.18 -33.36
N PHE A 264 20.16 -12.48 -33.49
CA PHE A 264 19.90 -13.38 -32.37
C PHE A 264 21.06 -13.39 -31.36
N LEU A 265 22.30 -13.55 -31.84
CA LEU A 265 23.50 -13.52 -30.99
C LEU A 265 23.68 -12.18 -30.27
N ALA A 266 23.35 -11.06 -30.91
CA ALA A 266 23.42 -9.74 -30.30
C ALA A 266 22.36 -9.55 -29.20
N LYS A 267 21.12 -9.98 -29.48
CA LYS A 267 19.96 -9.86 -28.57
C LYS A 267 20.10 -10.72 -27.32
N HIS A 268 20.48 -11.99 -27.48
CA HIS A 268 20.52 -12.97 -26.37
C HIS A 268 21.93 -13.22 -25.83
N SER A 269 22.83 -12.26 -26.03
CA SER A 269 24.24 -12.36 -25.62
C SER A 269 24.45 -12.60 -24.12
N HIS A 270 23.54 -12.19 -23.24
CA HIS A 270 23.68 -12.38 -21.79
C HIS A 270 23.14 -13.75 -21.33
N LYS A 271 22.28 -14.41 -22.12
CA LYS A 271 21.65 -15.70 -21.77
C LYS A 271 22.38 -16.93 -22.33
N LEU A 272 23.22 -16.74 -23.35
CA LEU A 272 24.00 -17.80 -23.99
C LEU A 272 25.39 -17.96 -23.37
N SER A 273 25.86 -19.20 -23.24
CA SER A 273 27.24 -19.48 -22.83
C SER A 273 28.24 -19.04 -23.91
N GLN A 274 29.48 -18.76 -23.51
CA GLN A 274 30.51 -18.36 -24.46
C GLN A 274 30.77 -19.43 -25.52
N ALA A 275 30.73 -20.71 -25.15
CA ALA A 275 30.92 -21.83 -26.07
C ALA A 275 29.83 -21.89 -27.15
N GLU A 276 28.57 -21.62 -26.79
CA GLU A 276 27.44 -21.62 -27.74
C GLU A 276 27.53 -20.46 -28.74
N LYS A 277 27.93 -19.27 -28.26
CA LYS A 277 28.14 -18.11 -29.14
C LYS A 277 29.24 -18.37 -30.16
N ASP A 278 30.35 -18.96 -29.70
CA ASP A 278 31.48 -19.29 -30.57
C ASP A 278 31.07 -20.35 -31.61
N GLN A 279 30.26 -21.34 -31.20
CA GLN A 279 29.73 -22.37 -32.10
C GLN A 279 28.82 -21.78 -33.21
N ILE A 280 27.86 -20.94 -32.85
CA ILE A 280 26.92 -20.33 -33.82
C ILE A 280 27.70 -19.37 -34.75
N SER A 281 28.61 -18.57 -34.19
CA SER A 281 29.44 -17.64 -34.98
C SER A 281 30.35 -18.38 -35.97
N ALA A 282 30.92 -19.52 -35.56
CA ALA A 282 31.74 -20.36 -36.45
C ALA A 282 30.92 -20.96 -37.60
N GLN A 283 29.68 -21.40 -37.35
CA GLN A 283 28.79 -21.92 -38.40
C GLN A 283 28.38 -20.83 -39.40
N ILE A 284 28.08 -19.62 -38.91
CA ILE A 284 27.78 -18.45 -39.76
C ILE A 284 28.99 -18.10 -40.62
N GLY A 285 30.20 -18.08 -40.03
CA GLY A 285 31.45 -17.81 -40.73
C GLY A 285 31.71 -18.84 -41.85
N ALA A 286 31.56 -20.13 -41.53
CA ALA A 286 31.71 -21.22 -42.50
C ALA A 286 30.70 -21.12 -43.65
N LEU A 287 29.43 -20.80 -43.38
CA LEU A 287 28.41 -20.60 -44.42
C LEU A 287 28.77 -19.43 -45.34
N LYS A 288 29.20 -18.30 -44.76
CA LYS A 288 29.58 -17.11 -45.51
C LYS A 288 30.77 -17.37 -46.44
N GLU A 289 31.84 -17.99 -45.92
CA GLU A 289 33.04 -18.30 -46.70
C GLU A 289 32.75 -19.31 -47.81
N THR A 290 32.05 -20.40 -47.49
CA THR A 290 31.73 -21.44 -48.48
C THR A 290 30.83 -20.95 -49.61
N TYR A 291 29.83 -20.11 -49.31
CA TYR A 291 28.96 -19.51 -50.32
C TYR A 291 29.71 -18.48 -51.19
N GLN A 292 30.60 -17.68 -50.60
CA GLN A 292 31.39 -16.70 -51.33
C GLN A 292 32.38 -17.36 -52.30
N ASP A 293 33.06 -18.43 -51.86
CA ASP A 293 33.94 -19.25 -52.69
C ASP A 293 33.20 -19.87 -53.89
N LEU A 294 31.97 -20.35 -53.67
CA LEU A 294 31.14 -20.92 -54.72
C LEU A 294 30.73 -19.90 -55.77
N CYS A 295 30.34 -18.70 -55.32
CA CYS A 295 29.98 -17.61 -56.22
C CYS A 295 31.16 -17.20 -57.10
N SER A 296 32.34 -16.99 -56.50
CA SER A 296 33.54 -16.60 -57.26
C SER A 296 33.96 -17.69 -58.24
N SER A 297 34.14 -18.93 -57.77
CA SER A 297 34.58 -20.04 -58.61
C SER A 297 33.62 -20.35 -59.78
N SER A 298 32.31 -20.25 -59.55
CA SER A 298 31.31 -20.44 -60.60
C SER A 298 31.32 -19.31 -61.64
N THR A 299 31.50 -18.06 -61.22
CA THR A 299 31.60 -16.92 -62.15
C THR A 299 32.87 -16.97 -63.00
N GLU A 300 34.00 -17.39 -62.42
CA GLU A 300 35.28 -17.55 -63.13
C GLU A 300 35.18 -18.64 -64.21
N GLN A 301 34.55 -19.78 -63.91
CA GLN A 301 34.34 -20.87 -64.87
C GLN A 301 33.42 -20.48 -66.04
N LEU A 302 32.33 -19.76 -65.76
CA LEU A 302 31.41 -19.28 -66.80
C LEU A 302 32.09 -18.28 -67.74
N GLN A 303 32.90 -17.38 -67.21
CA GLN A 303 33.66 -16.41 -68.01
C GLN A 303 34.69 -17.10 -68.91
N GLN A 304 35.33 -18.17 -68.42
CA GLN A 304 36.26 -18.96 -69.20
C GLN A 304 35.56 -19.70 -70.36
N LEU A 305 34.41 -20.35 -70.14
CA LEU A 305 33.65 -21.04 -71.18
C LEU A 305 33.07 -20.08 -72.23
N GLN A 306 32.57 -18.90 -71.83
CA GLN A 306 32.07 -17.88 -72.75
C GLN A 306 33.16 -17.34 -73.69
N SER A 307 34.41 -17.22 -73.20
CA SER A 307 35.54 -16.82 -74.04
C SER A 307 35.90 -17.85 -75.12
N GLN A 308 35.67 -19.14 -74.86
CA GLN A 308 35.91 -20.23 -75.81
C GLN A 308 34.82 -20.27 -76.90
N LEU A 309 33.56 -19.99 -76.57
CA LEU A 309 32.45 -19.92 -77.54
C LEU A 309 32.61 -18.74 -78.54
N ALA A 310 33.16 -17.61 -78.08
CA ALA A 310 33.38 -16.43 -78.92
C ALA A 310 34.43 -16.66 -80.04
N GLN A 311 35.42 -17.52 -79.82
CA GLN A 311 36.45 -17.81 -80.83
C GLN A 311 35.95 -18.75 -81.95
N GLU A 312 35.06 -19.70 -81.64
CA GLU A 312 34.54 -20.67 -82.62
C GLU A 312 33.41 -20.10 -83.50
N THR A 313 32.66 -19.10 -83.02
CA THR A 313 31.53 -18.50 -83.74
C THR A 313 31.92 -17.50 -84.85
N GLU A 314 33.07 -16.83 -84.75
CA GLU A 314 33.62 -15.98 -85.83
C GLU A 314 34.03 -16.78 -87.08
N HIS A 315 34.43 -18.04 -86.93
CA HIS A 315 34.94 -18.84 -88.04
C HIS A 315 33.82 -19.42 -88.94
N LYS A 316 32.58 -19.56 -88.41
CA LYS A 316 31.42 -20.13 -89.12
C LYS A 316 30.58 -19.10 -89.88
N THR A 317 30.49 -17.87 -89.37
CA THR A 317 29.66 -16.79 -89.94
C THR A 317 30.18 -16.24 -91.27
N LEU A 318 31.48 -16.38 -91.55
CA LEU A 318 32.09 -15.95 -92.81
C LEU A 318 31.78 -16.89 -94.00
N GLN A 319 31.51 -18.17 -93.73
CA GLN A 319 31.26 -19.20 -94.74
C GLN A 319 29.79 -19.25 -95.20
N GLU A 320 28.84 -18.95 -94.31
CA GLU A 320 27.40 -18.97 -94.62
C GLU A 320 26.93 -17.73 -95.44
N GLN A 321 27.57 -16.56 -95.27
CA GLN A 321 27.23 -15.34 -96.02
C GLN A 321 27.60 -15.41 -97.52
N GLN A 322 28.57 -16.25 -97.89
CA GLN A 322 29.01 -16.45 -99.28
C GLN A 322 28.03 -17.33 -100.09
N ALA A 323 27.43 -18.34 -99.45
CA ALA A 323 26.50 -19.28 -100.11
C ALA A 323 25.11 -18.65 -100.38
N ALA A 324 24.62 -17.79 -99.49
CA ALA A 324 23.29 -17.18 -99.62
C ALA A 324 23.15 -16.20 -100.81
N ARG A 325 24.24 -15.54 -101.22
CA ARG A 325 24.21 -14.53 -102.30
C ARG A 325 24.28 -15.14 -103.71
N ALA A 326 24.96 -16.28 -103.87
CA ALA A 326 24.98 -17.03 -105.13
C ALA A 326 23.60 -17.61 -105.48
N GLN A 327 22.82 -18.02 -104.47
CA GLN A 327 21.49 -18.58 -104.64
C GLN A 327 20.45 -17.52 -105.07
N SER A 328 20.61 -16.28 -104.59
CA SER A 328 19.70 -15.15 -104.87
C SER A 328 19.73 -14.68 -106.34
N LEU A 329 20.89 -14.74 -107.01
CA LEU A 329 21.06 -14.35 -108.42
C LEU A 329 20.54 -15.40 -109.42
N ALA A 330 20.59 -16.69 -109.05
CA ALA A 330 20.10 -17.78 -109.88
C ALA A 330 18.57 -17.85 -109.96
N GLU A 331 17.87 -17.46 -108.89
CA GLU A 331 16.40 -17.45 -108.83
C GLU A 331 15.77 -16.32 -109.67
N LEU A 332 16.43 -15.17 -109.78
CA LEU A 332 15.96 -14.02 -110.57
C LEU A 332 15.98 -14.27 -112.09
N SER A 333 17.02 -14.94 -112.59
CA SER A 333 17.15 -15.27 -114.03
C SER A 333 16.14 -16.32 -114.50
N ARG A 334 15.71 -17.24 -113.61
CA ARG A 334 14.72 -18.29 -113.92
C ARG A 334 13.30 -17.74 -114.05
N TRP A 335 12.97 -16.67 -113.34
CA TRP A 335 11.63 -16.06 -113.37
C TRP A 335 11.39 -15.21 -114.63
N LEU A 336 12.40 -14.47 -115.10
CA LEU A 336 12.29 -13.63 -116.30
C LEU A 336 11.97 -14.45 -117.56
N GLY A 337 12.53 -15.66 -117.70
CA GLY A 337 12.23 -16.56 -118.82
C GLY A 337 10.83 -17.18 -118.80
N GLN A 338 10.16 -17.25 -117.63
CA GLN A 338 8.80 -17.81 -117.52
C GLN A 338 7.71 -16.78 -117.83
N ALA A 339 8.01 -15.48 -117.74
CA ALA A 339 7.05 -14.39 -117.98
C ALA A 339 6.94 -14.01 -119.47
N GLU A 340 7.99 -14.22 -120.27
CA GLU A 340 7.99 -13.96 -121.71
C GLU A 340 7.14 -14.97 -122.51
N ASP A 341 7.11 -16.25 -122.10
CA ASP A 341 6.35 -17.31 -122.78
C ASP A 341 4.82 -17.20 -122.58
N ALA A 342 4.36 -16.59 -121.48
CA ALA A 342 2.93 -16.45 -121.17
C ALA A 342 2.22 -15.35 -121.98
N LEU A 343 2.96 -14.38 -122.52
CA LEU A 343 2.43 -13.18 -123.20
C LEU A 343 2.25 -13.35 -124.72
N ALA A 344 2.85 -14.39 -125.32
CA ALA A 344 2.77 -14.66 -126.76
C ALA A 344 1.48 -15.43 -127.17
N GLY A 345 0.64 -15.83 -126.21
CA GLY A 345 -0.41 -16.85 -126.42
C GLY A 345 -1.79 -16.40 -126.92
N GLN A 346 -2.26 -15.15 -126.73
CA GLN A 346 -3.65 -14.79 -127.09
C GLN A 346 -3.87 -13.29 -127.41
N GLN A 347 -3.88 -12.97 -128.71
CA GLN A 347 -4.53 -11.82 -129.33
C GLN A 347 -5.72 -12.33 -130.16
N GLY A 348 -6.91 -11.73 -130.04
CA GLY A 348 -8.13 -12.08 -130.81
C GLY A 348 -9.44 -11.85 -130.03
N ALA A 349 -10.49 -11.38 -130.70
CA ALA A 349 -11.68 -10.69 -130.16
C ALA A 349 -12.97 -11.55 -129.98
N GLU A 350 -13.85 -11.08 -129.08
CA GLU A 350 -15.29 -11.36 -128.79
C GLU A 350 -15.75 -12.57 -127.91
N GLY A 351 -16.57 -12.32 -126.87
CA GLY A 351 -17.34 -13.29 -126.04
C GLY A 351 -17.78 -12.83 -124.61
N ASP A 352 -18.91 -13.35 -124.08
CA ASP A 352 -19.76 -12.96 -122.90
C ASP A 352 -19.12 -12.56 -121.51
N LEU A 353 -19.96 -12.05 -120.57
CA LEU A 353 -19.63 -11.51 -119.23
C LEU A 353 -18.68 -12.36 -118.34
N PRO A 354 -18.67 -13.71 -118.38
CA PRO A 354 -17.64 -14.49 -117.68
C PRO A 354 -16.29 -14.53 -118.42
N ALA A 355 -16.28 -14.44 -119.75
CA ALA A 355 -15.07 -14.45 -120.58
C ALA A 355 -14.33 -13.09 -120.58
N LEU A 356 -15.04 -11.99 -120.32
CA LEU A 356 -14.46 -10.64 -120.12
C LEU A 356 -13.98 -10.39 -118.68
N GLN A 357 -14.51 -11.06 -117.65
CA GLN A 357 -13.97 -11.02 -116.27
C GLN A 357 -12.69 -11.86 -116.11
N GLN A 358 -12.56 -13.00 -116.82
CA GLN A 358 -11.34 -13.80 -116.79
C GLN A 358 -10.16 -13.09 -117.50
N ARG A 359 -10.39 -12.48 -118.67
CA ARG A 359 -9.36 -11.69 -119.38
C ARG A 359 -8.94 -10.41 -118.64
N GLN A 360 -9.82 -9.81 -117.81
CA GLN A 360 -9.46 -8.71 -116.89
C GLN A 360 -8.53 -9.19 -115.76
N SER A 361 -8.77 -10.41 -115.26
CA SER A 361 -7.97 -11.02 -114.19
C SER A 361 -6.56 -11.35 -114.68
N ASP A 362 -6.43 -12.01 -115.83
CA ASP A 362 -5.14 -12.54 -116.32
C ASP A 362 -4.15 -11.42 -116.72
N VAL A 363 -4.62 -10.29 -117.27
CA VAL A 363 -3.77 -9.12 -117.57
C VAL A 363 -3.43 -8.31 -116.31
N LYS A 364 -4.37 -8.15 -115.35
CA LYS A 364 -4.09 -7.47 -114.07
C LYS A 364 -3.17 -8.27 -113.15
N GLU A 365 -3.19 -9.59 -113.22
CA GLU A 365 -2.33 -10.46 -112.42
C GLU A 365 -0.86 -10.43 -112.91
N LEU A 366 -0.65 -10.44 -114.22
CA LEU A 366 0.69 -10.30 -114.82
C LEU A 366 1.30 -8.91 -114.55
N GLN A 367 0.48 -7.85 -114.58
CA GLN A 367 0.91 -6.47 -114.30
C GLN A 367 1.16 -6.20 -112.80
N ARG A 368 0.37 -6.79 -111.89
CA ARG A 368 0.65 -6.76 -110.43
C ARG A 368 1.92 -7.52 -110.07
N SER A 369 2.14 -8.69 -110.68
CA SER A 369 3.34 -9.51 -110.51
C SER A 369 4.63 -8.76 -110.88
N MET A 370 4.59 -7.97 -111.96
CA MET A 370 5.73 -7.16 -112.42
C MET A 370 6.00 -5.93 -111.54
N HIS A 371 4.95 -5.23 -111.11
CA HIS A 371 5.08 -4.07 -110.22
C HIS A 371 5.48 -4.45 -108.79
N SER A 372 5.01 -5.60 -108.26
CA SER A 372 5.32 -6.01 -106.89
C SER A 372 6.76 -6.53 -106.72
N ARG A 373 7.41 -6.99 -107.80
CA ARG A 373 8.79 -7.51 -107.77
C ARG A 373 9.85 -6.51 -108.25
N ALA A 374 9.46 -5.37 -108.80
CA ALA A 374 10.37 -4.30 -109.26
C ALA A 374 11.32 -3.80 -108.16
N ALA A 375 10.81 -3.59 -106.95
CA ALA A 375 11.61 -3.16 -105.79
C ALA A 375 12.58 -4.25 -105.30
N SER A 376 12.19 -5.53 -105.41
CA SER A 376 13.04 -6.68 -105.09
C SER A 376 14.20 -6.84 -106.09
N PHE A 377 13.94 -6.63 -107.39
CA PHE A 377 14.97 -6.63 -108.44
C PHE A 377 15.98 -5.50 -108.24
N ALA A 378 15.52 -4.28 -107.98
CA ALA A 378 16.41 -3.15 -107.71
C ALA A 378 17.20 -3.32 -106.39
N GLY A 379 16.59 -3.94 -105.36
CA GLY A 379 17.24 -4.22 -104.07
C GLY A 379 18.34 -5.28 -104.15
N VAL A 380 18.13 -6.38 -104.89
CA VAL A 380 19.15 -7.42 -105.08
C VAL A 380 20.32 -6.92 -105.94
N LEU A 381 20.05 -6.11 -106.98
CA LEU A 381 21.11 -5.49 -107.79
C LEU A 381 21.98 -4.54 -106.95
N LYS A 382 21.38 -3.70 -106.11
CA LYS A 382 22.09 -2.73 -105.27
C LYS A 382 22.86 -3.40 -104.11
N SER A 383 22.31 -4.43 -103.48
CA SER A 383 22.98 -5.14 -102.38
C SER A 383 24.15 -6.02 -102.85
N THR A 384 24.08 -6.54 -104.08
CA THR A 384 25.18 -7.29 -104.72
C THR A 384 26.31 -6.36 -105.17
N GLU A 385 25.97 -5.16 -105.67
CA GLU A 385 26.95 -4.10 -105.98
C GLU A 385 27.68 -3.60 -104.73
N GLN A 386 26.97 -3.37 -103.62
CA GLN A 386 27.55 -2.86 -102.35
C GLN A 386 28.48 -3.88 -101.65
N PHE A 387 28.19 -5.18 -101.73
CA PHE A 387 29.05 -6.24 -101.15
C PHE A 387 30.36 -6.46 -101.92
N LEU A 388 30.34 -6.29 -103.25
CA LEU A 388 31.55 -6.32 -104.07
C LEU A 388 32.47 -5.11 -103.81
N GLU A 389 31.90 -4.00 -103.35
CA GLU A 389 32.63 -2.79 -102.95
C GLU A 389 33.30 -2.95 -101.57
N GLU A 390 32.59 -3.50 -100.59
CA GLU A 390 33.05 -3.61 -99.19
C GLU A 390 34.05 -4.76 -98.94
N ASN A 391 34.03 -5.86 -99.72
CA ASN A 391 34.88 -7.06 -99.48
C ASN A 391 36.04 -7.26 -100.48
N LYS A 392 36.37 -6.22 -101.26
CA LYS A 392 37.30 -6.28 -102.40
C LYS A 392 38.75 -6.68 -102.06
N ALA A 393 39.17 -6.58 -100.80
CA ALA A 393 40.51 -6.91 -100.35
C ALA A 393 40.66 -8.32 -99.72
N LYS A 394 39.57 -9.12 -99.66
CA LYS A 394 39.53 -10.41 -98.94
C LYS A 394 39.02 -11.60 -99.80
N LEU A 395 38.88 -11.44 -101.12
CA LEU A 395 38.29 -12.44 -102.05
C LEU A 395 39.22 -12.79 -103.22
N GLU A 396 39.11 -14.02 -103.73
CA GLU A 396 39.95 -14.56 -104.81
C GLU A 396 39.56 -14.00 -106.21
N PRO A 397 40.53 -13.69 -107.11
CA PRO A 397 40.27 -12.96 -108.37
C PRO A 397 39.36 -13.68 -109.38
N GLY A 398 39.25 -15.01 -109.31
CA GLY A 398 38.44 -15.81 -110.24
C GLY A 398 36.94 -15.75 -109.98
N GLU A 399 36.52 -15.49 -108.75
CA GLU A 399 35.10 -15.47 -108.35
C GLU A 399 34.46 -14.07 -108.55
N LEU A 400 35.28 -13.02 -108.59
CA LEU A 400 34.87 -11.63 -108.79
C LEU A 400 34.41 -11.35 -110.24
N ALA A 401 34.97 -12.06 -111.23
CA ALA A 401 34.63 -11.89 -112.63
C ALA A 401 33.30 -12.56 -113.03
N ALA A 402 32.97 -13.71 -112.44
CA ALA A 402 31.71 -14.43 -112.71
C ALA A 402 30.47 -13.65 -112.21
N LEU A 403 30.56 -13.07 -111.00
CA LEU A 403 29.49 -12.28 -110.39
C LEU A 403 29.21 -10.95 -111.12
N GLN A 404 30.20 -10.35 -111.79
CA GLN A 404 30.01 -9.13 -112.59
C GLN A 404 29.34 -9.38 -113.95
N GLN A 405 29.52 -10.57 -114.53
CA GLN A 405 28.93 -10.94 -115.83
C GLN A 405 27.44 -11.25 -115.72
N ASP A 406 27.02 -11.93 -114.64
CA ASP A 406 25.62 -12.29 -114.40
C ASP A 406 24.73 -11.08 -114.04
N LEU A 407 25.32 -10.04 -113.44
CA LEU A 407 24.65 -8.77 -113.10
C LEU A 407 24.23 -7.96 -114.35
N GLN A 408 25.01 -8.03 -115.44
CA GLN A 408 24.78 -7.24 -116.65
C GLN A 408 23.65 -7.83 -117.51
N ARG A 409 23.56 -9.16 -117.60
CA ARG A 409 22.55 -9.89 -118.40
C ARG A 409 21.12 -9.70 -117.89
N ALA A 410 20.93 -9.56 -116.58
CA ALA A 410 19.62 -9.36 -115.96
C ALA A 410 19.01 -7.95 -116.20
N LYS A 411 19.84 -6.93 -116.51
CA LYS A 411 19.39 -5.54 -116.70
C LYS A 411 18.69 -5.32 -118.06
N GLU A 412 19.04 -6.08 -119.09
CA GLU A 412 18.52 -5.92 -120.46
C GLU A 412 17.15 -6.59 -120.67
N GLN A 413 16.87 -7.72 -120.00
CA GLN A 413 15.63 -8.49 -120.18
C GLN A 413 14.41 -7.86 -119.50
N TYR A 414 14.59 -7.04 -118.47
CA TYR A 414 13.49 -6.40 -117.73
C TYR A 414 12.81 -5.25 -118.50
N GLN A 415 13.54 -4.54 -119.36
CA GLN A 415 13.03 -3.34 -120.07
C GLN A 415 12.08 -3.69 -121.24
N SER A 416 12.27 -4.85 -121.89
CA SER A 416 11.47 -5.33 -123.04
C SER A 416 10.03 -5.72 -122.67
N LEU A 417 9.79 -6.19 -121.44
CA LEU A 417 8.49 -6.71 -120.99
C LEU A 417 7.49 -5.61 -120.58
N GLN A 418 7.99 -4.39 -120.27
CA GLN A 418 7.22 -3.28 -119.70
C GLN A 418 6.36 -2.53 -120.73
N GLU A 419 6.82 -2.41 -121.98
CA GLU A 419 6.12 -1.63 -123.02
C GLU A 419 4.89 -2.35 -123.61
N ARG A 420 4.78 -3.68 -123.44
CA ARG A 420 3.69 -4.49 -124.02
C ARG A 420 2.44 -4.61 -123.15
N THR A 421 2.50 -4.28 -121.85
CA THR A 421 1.38 -4.45 -120.90
C THR A 421 0.44 -3.23 -120.81
N GLU A 422 0.88 -2.02 -121.21
CA GLU A 422 0.11 -0.77 -121.03
C GLU A 422 -1.00 -0.52 -122.08
N VAL A 423 -0.91 -1.13 -123.27
CA VAL A 423 -1.90 -0.91 -124.36
C VAL A 423 -3.22 -1.67 -124.11
N ALA A 424 -3.22 -2.74 -123.31
CA ALA A 424 -4.39 -3.60 -123.09
C ALA A 424 -5.38 -3.10 -122.00
N GLN A 425 -5.02 -2.06 -121.22
CA GLN A 425 -5.77 -1.67 -120.02
C GLN A 425 -6.82 -0.57 -120.26
N LYS A 426 -6.78 0.16 -121.38
CA LYS A 426 -7.59 1.37 -121.58
C LYS A 426 -9.02 1.14 -122.11
N GLU A 427 -9.37 -0.08 -122.54
CA GLU A 427 -10.68 -0.38 -123.15
C GLU A 427 -11.71 -0.98 -122.18
N LEU A 428 -11.36 -1.22 -120.91
CA LEU A 428 -12.16 -2.02 -119.98
C LEU A 428 -12.86 -1.25 -118.84
N GLU A 429 -12.72 0.08 -118.81
CA GLU A 429 -13.25 0.93 -117.72
C GLU A 429 -14.66 1.50 -117.94
N SER A 430 -15.31 1.32 -119.11
CA SER A 430 -16.65 1.90 -119.36
C SER A 430 -17.84 1.02 -118.92
N ALA A 431 -17.63 -0.24 -118.52
CA ALA A 431 -18.71 -1.20 -118.22
C ALA A 431 -19.14 -1.30 -116.73
N VAL A 432 -18.50 -0.56 -115.82
CA VAL A 432 -18.75 -0.64 -114.36
C VAL A 432 -19.91 0.25 -113.88
N SER A 433 -20.48 1.09 -114.76
CA SER A 433 -21.50 2.08 -114.38
C SER A 433 -22.91 1.53 -114.09
N ALA A 434 -23.18 0.22 -114.19
CA ALA A 434 -24.54 -0.31 -114.17
C ALA A 434 -25.01 -0.98 -112.86
N ALA A 435 -24.18 -1.09 -111.81
CA ALA A 435 -24.50 -1.88 -110.60
C ALA A 435 -24.86 -1.03 -109.35
N VAL A 436 -25.62 0.06 -109.51
CA VAL A 436 -26.02 1.00 -108.44
C VAL A 436 -27.44 0.72 -107.89
N GLN A 437 -28.14 -0.34 -108.35
CA GLN A 437 -29.56 -0.55 -108.06
C GLN A 437 -29.89 -1.49 -106.87
N GLN A 438 -28.92 -1.83 -106.01
CA GLN A 438 -29.09 -2.79 -104.89
C GLN A 438 -28.76 -2.18 -103.49
N GLU A 439 -29.15 -0.93 -103.19
CA GLU A 439 -28.95 -0.34 -101.84
C GLU A 439 -30.15 0.44 -101.27
N THR A 440 -31.39 0.19 -101.73
CA THR A 440 -32.56 0.98 -101.31
C THR A 440 -33.52 0.27 -100.34
N GLU A 441 -33.31 -1.01 -99.98
CA GLU A 441 -34.20 -1.75 -99.05
C GLU A 441 -33.61 -2.00 -97.63
N LYS A 442 -32.35 -1.66 -97.34
CA LYS A 442 -31.72 -1.81 -96.00
C LYS A 442 -32.12 -0.75 -94.95
N VAL A 443 -32.70 0.38 -95.36
CA VAL A 443 -32.82 1.58 -94.49
C VAL A 443 -34.01 1.54 -93.50
N LYS A 444 -35.01 0.68 -93.70
CA LYS A 444 -36.22 0.66 -92.84
C LYS A 444 -36.11 -0.25 -91.59
N ALA A 445 -35.30 -1.31 -91.62
CA ALA A 445 -35.13 -2.22 -90.47
C ALA A 445 -34.14 -1.70 -89.42
N ALA A 446 -33.22 -0.81 -89.79
CA ALA A 446 -32.22 -0.23 -88.89
C ALA A 446 -32.80 0.77 -87.87
N LYS A 447 -33.91 1.42 -88.19
CA LYS A 447 -34.49 2.51 -87.39
C LYS A 447 -35.24 2.03 -86.14
N GLU A 448 -35.92 0.88 -86.21
CA GLU A 448 -36.63 0.28 -85.06
C GLU A 448 -35.67 -0.44 -84.08
N LEU A 449 -34.54 -0.95 -84.58
CA LEU A 449 -33.46 -1.53 -83.75
C LEU A 449 -32.79 -0.46 -82.87
N GLU A 450 -32.51 0.72 -83.44
CA GLU A 450 -31.85 1.84 -82.75
C GLU A 450 -32.69 2.40 -81.59
N GLU A 451 -34.01 2.56 -81.78
CA GLU A 451 -34.92 3.07 -80.74
C GLU A 451 -35.02 2.12 -79.53
N SER A 452 -35.06 0.80 -79.76
CA SER A 452 -35.12 -0.19 -78.67
C SER A 452 -33.81 -0.30 -77.88
N SER A 453 -32.66 -0.19 -78.56
CA SER A 453 -31.34 -0.19 -77.92
C SER A 453 -31.09 1.07 -77.09
N ASN A 454 -31.42 2.26 -77.62
CA ASN A 454 -31.22 3.53 -76.93
C ASN A 454 -32.05 3.64 -75.64
N LYS A 455 -33.25 3.03 -75.61
CA LYS A 455 -34.10 3.03 -74.43
C LYS A 455 -33.58 2.13 -73.30
N ILE A 456 -32.98 0.98 -73.63
CA ILE A 456 -32.32 0.09 -72.65
C ILE A 456 -31.04 0.75 -72.10
N ASP A 457 -30.25 1.40 -72.96
CA ASP A 457 -29.04 2.13 -72.52
C ASP A 457 -29.36 3.30 -71.60
N SER A 458 -30.44 4.02 -71.90
CA SER A 458 -30.92 5.12 -71.05
C SER A 458 -31.32 4.63 -69.66
N LEU A 459 -31.98 3.46 -69.56
CA LEU A 459 -32.35 2.86 -68.28
C LEU A 459 -31.15 2.28 -67.52
N LEU A 460 -30.21 1.63 -68.21
CA LEU A 460 -28.96 1.11 -67.61
C LEU A 460 -28.07 2.24 -67.08
N SER A 461 -27.92 3.31 -67.85
CA SER A 461 -27.17 4.51 -67.43
C SER A 461 -27.86 5.26 -66.29
N TRP A 462 -29.20 5.26 -66.24
CA TRP A 462 -29.96 5.81 -65.12
C TRP A 462 -29.80 4.98 -63.84
N VAL A 463 -29.90 3.64 -63.90
CA VAL A 463 -29.63 2.77 -62.74
C VAL A 463 -28.19 2.97 -62.24
N ALA A 464 -27.22 3.05 -63.16
CA ALA A 464 -25.83 3.33 -62.81
C ALA A 464 -25.63 4.73 -62.18
N SER A 465 -26.36 5.74 -62.67
CA SER A 465 -26.33 7.10 -62.13
C SER A 465 -26.93 7.17 -60.73
N LEU A 466 -28.02 6.43 -60.45
CA LEU A 466 -28.60 6.33 -59.11
C LEU A 466 -27.71 5.55 -58.14
N GLU A 467 -27.06 4.48 -58.61
CA GLU A 467 -26.04 3.76 -57.84
C GLU A 467 -24.84 4.67 -57.49
N GLN A 468 -24.44 5.59 -58.39
CA GLN A 468 -23.38 6.58 -58.13
C GLN A 468 -23.83 7.77 -57.27
N LYS A 469 -25.10 8.24 -57.40
CA LYS A 469 -25.68 9.32 -56.56
C LYS A 469 -25.80 8.94 -55.07
N GLY A 470 -25.58 7.66 -54.71
CA GLY A 470 -25.42 7.23 -53.33
C GLY A 470 -24.14 7.75 -52.65
N GLY A 471 -23.19 8.31 -53.41
CA GLY A 471 -21.99 8.97 -52.90
C GLY A 471 -22.05 10.50 -53.03
N LEU A 472 -22.06 11.18 -51.87
CA LEU A 472 -21.76 12.60 -51.63
C LEU A 472 -22.83 13.65 -52.03
N PRO A 473 -23.06 14.61 -51.11
CA PRO A 473 -22.36 15.88 -51.19
C PRO A 473 -21.42 16.10 -50.00
N GLU A 474 -20.25 16.62 -50.31
CA GLU A 474 -19.20 17.02 -49.38
C GLU A 474 -19.73 18.05 -48.36
N TYR A 475 -19.66 17.72 -47.07
CA TYR A 475 -19.94 18.65 -45.98
C TYR A 475 -18.91 19.78 -46.01
N ARG A 476 -19.33 21.01 -46.34
CA ARG A 476 -18.50 22.21 -46.29
C ARG A 476 -18.44 22.72 -44.85
N PRO A 477 -17.26 22.77 -44.19
CA PRO A 477 -17.15 23.41 -42.88
C PRO A 477 -17.41 24.91 -43.03
N HIS A 478 -18.29 25.47 -42.20
CA HIS A 478 -18.39 26.92 -42.05
C HIS A 478 -17.17 27.44 -41.29
N PRO A 479 -16.51 28.53 -41.74
CA PRO A 479 -15.35 29.06 -41.06
C PRO A 479 -15.76 29.78 -39.78
N VAL A 480 -15.08 29.43 -38.69
CA VAL A 480 -15.02 30.20 -37.45
C VAL A 480 -14.49 31.60 -37.80
N THR A 481 -15.34 32.62 -37.63
CA THR A 481 -14.91 34.01 -37.62
C THR A 481 -14.04 34.26 -36.38
N GLN A 482 -12.73 34.38 -36.60
CA GLN A 482 -11.81 35.01 -35.67
C GLN A 482 -12.18 36.49 -35.52
N GLY A 483 -12.71 36.86 -34.35
CA GLY A 483 -12.74 38.23 -33.86
C GLY A 483 -11.61 38.43 -32.86
N THR A 484 -10.60 39.21 -33.24
CA THR A 484 -9.57 39.76 -32.35
C THR A 484 -10.15 40.92 -31.52
N GLY A 485 -9.84 40.99 -30.21
CA GLY A 485 -10.08 42.21 -29.42
C GLY A 485 -10.23 42.07 -27.89
N THR A 486 -9.08 41.95 -27.21
CA THR A 486 -8.67 42.63 -25.95
C THR A 486 -9.57 42.73 -24.69
N GLN A 487 -8.90 42.42 -23.56
CA GLN A 487 -9.03 42.91 -22.16
C GLN A 487 -9.79 42.07 -21.09
N ALA A 488 -8.96 41.43 -20.24
CA ALA A 488 -8.89 41.56 -18.78
C ALA A 488 -10.13 41.29 -17.90
N GLY A 489 -9.99 40.35 -16.95
CA GLY A 489 -10.73 40.40 -15.68
C GLY A 489 -11.07 39.04 -15.04
N LYS A 490 -10.27 38.68 -14.04
CA LYS A 490 -10.54 37.88 -12.83
C LYS A 490 -11.94 37.25 -12.59
N SER A 491 -11.83 35.99 -12.11
CA SER A 491 -12.62 35.32 -11.04
C SER A 491 -13.91 34.57 -11.40
N ALA A 492 -13.83 33.26 -11.13
CA ALA A 492 -14.81 32.37 -10.49
C ALA A 492 -16.27 32.35 -10.95
N GLY A 493 -16.75 31.14 -11.23
CA GLY A 493 -18.18 30.78 -11.19
C GLY A 493 -18.73 30.30 -12.53
N ASP A 494 -19.20 29.06 -12.53
CA ASP A 494 -20.10 28.41 -13.49
C ASP A 494 -19.65 28.29 -14.95
N VAL A 495 -19.22 27.08 -15.31
CA VAL A 495 -19.24 26.58 -16.68
C VAL A 495 -20.68 26.14 -16.99
N PRO A 496 -21.38 26.77 -17.96
CA PRO A 496 -22.67 26.29 -18.42
C PRO A 496 -22.46 25.14 -19.41
N ASP A 497 -23.08 24.01 -19.07
CA ASP A 497 -23.58 22.92 -19.90
C ASP A 497 -23.34 23.03 -21.44
N GLY A 498 -22.30 22.36 -21.92
CA GLY A 498 -21.82 22.44 -23.30
C GLY A 498 -22.06 21.20 -24.18
N HIS A 499 -22.84 20.20 -23.74
CA HIS A 499 -22.85 18.88 -24.40
C HIS A 499 -24.21 18.35 -24.86
N ALA A 500 -25.29 19.12 -24.78
CA ALA A 500 -26.60 18.69 -25.28
C ALA A 500 -26.70 18.68 -26.83
N VAL A 501 -25.99 19.58 -27.52
CA VAL A 501 -26.23 19.87 -28.96
C VAL A 501 -25.78 18.74 -29.92
N GLY A 502 -24.92 17.82 -29.47
CA GLY A 502 -24.38 16.76 -30.34
C GLY A 502 -25.29 15.54 -30.54
N ALA A 503 -26.14 15.22 -29.55
CA ALA A 503 -26.98 14.02 -29.58
C ALA A 503 -28.19 14.18 -30.51
N ASP A 504 -28.87 15.31 -30.38
CA ASP A 504 -30.01 15.66 -31.24
C ASP A 504 -29.53 15.82 -32.69
N SER A 505 -28.38 16.48 -32.89
CA SER A 505 -27.75 16.62 -34.21
C SER A 505 -27.35 15.27 -34.85
N ALA A 506 -26.94 14.28 -34.05
CA ALA A 506 -26.62 12.94 -34.54
C ALA A 506 -27.87 12.13 -34.92
N ALA A 507 -28.94 12.21 -34.12
CA ALA A 507 -30.22 11.59 -34.44
C ALA A 507 -30.83 12.23 -35.71
N GLU A 508 -30.85 13.56 -35.80
CA GLU A 508 -31.31 14.30 -36.97
C GLU A 508 -30.51 13.93 -38.23
N SER A 509 -29.18 13.81 -38.13
CA SER A 509 -28.34 13.40 -39.26
C SER A 509 -28.65 11.98 -39.77
N LEU A 510 -29.06 11.06 -38.89
CA LEU A 510 -29.40 9.69 -39.26
C LEU A 510 -30.83 9.62 -39.85
N ASP A 511 -31.74 10.43 -39.32
CA ASP A 511 -33.10 10.61 -39.83
C ASP A 511 -33.10 11.20 -41.25
N GLU A 512 -32.26 12.23 -41.49
CA GLU A 512 -32.05 12.79 -42.82
C GLU A 512 -31.49 11.75 -43.81
N LEU A 513 -30.59 10.88 -43.36
CA LEU A 513 -30.06 9.80 -44.18
C LEU A 513 -31.14 8.77 -44.53
N HIS A 514 -31.95 8.37 -43.55
CA HIS A 514 -33.08 7.46 -43.77
C HIS A 514 -34.05 8.01 -44.82
N GLU A 515 -34.46 9.27 -44.69
CA GLU A 515 -35.37 9.90 -45.66
C GLU A 515 -34.74 10.02 -47.06
N ARG A 516 -33.44 10.34 -47.17
CA ARG A 516 -32.74 10.34 -48.48
C ARG A 516 -32.75 8.95 -49.14
N LEU A 517 -32.42 7.90 -48.40
CA LEU A 517 -32.40 6.53 -48.93
C LEU A 517 -33.79 6.03 -49.30
N LYS A 518 -34.82 6.43 -48.55
CA LYS A 518 -36.22 6.13 -48.83
C LYS A 518 -36.69 6.78 -50.14
N VAL A 519 -36.31 8.05 -50.37
CA VAL A 519 -36.59 8.73 -51.64
C VAL A 519 -35.90 8.01 -52.81
N GLN A 520 -34.64 7.62 -52.67
CA GLN A 520 -33.92 6.84 -53.70
C GLN A 520 -34.59 5.49 -53.98
N HIS A 521 -35.03 4.77 -52.94
CA HIS A 521 -35.77 3.52 -53.09
C HIS A 521 -37.09 3.71 -53.83
N GLN A 522 -37.82 4.78 -53.51
CA GLN A 522 -39.09 5.12 -54.16
C GLN A 522 -38.90 5.51 -55.63
N GLU A 523 -37.79 6.16 -55.98
CA GLU A 523 -37.41 6.49 -57.36
C GLU A 523 -37.11 5.22 -58.17
N LEU A 524 -36.40 4.24 -57.60
CA LEU A 524 -36.22 2.91 -58.22
C LEU A 524 -37.56 2.20 -58.48
N LEU A 525 -38.45 2.17 -57.50
CA LEU A 525 -39.79 1.58 -57.64
C LEU A 525 -40.62 2.27 -58.74
N SER A 526 -40.48 3.59 -58.91
CA SER A 526 -41.25 4.34 -59.91
C SER A 526 -40.95 3.90 -61.36
N GLN A 527 -39.72 3.46 -61.65
CA GLN A 527 -39.31 3.00 -62.98
C GLN A 527 -39.56 1.50 -63.22
N GLN A 528 -40.12 0.78 -62.26
CA GLN A 528 -40.38 -0.67 -62.37
C GLN A 528 -41.22 -0.99 -63.61
N GLN A 529 -42.27 -0.21 -63.86
CA GLN A 529 -43.16 -0.44 -65.00
C GLN A 529 -42.46 -0.15 -66.34
N ASP A 530 -41.65 0.92 -66.41
CA ASP A 530 -40.91 1.30 -67.62
C ASP A 530 -39.84 0.27 -67.98
N ILE A 531 -39.17 -0.31 -66.98
CA ILE A 531 -38.19 -1.39 -67.16
C ILE A 531 -38.88 -2.67 -67.64
N ILE A 532 -40.04 -3.02 -67.05
CA ILE A 532 -40.83 -4.17 -67.51
C ILE A 532 -41.25 -3.99 -68.97
N LEU A 533 -41.79 -2.82 -69.32
CA LEU A 533 -42.24 -2.51 -70.68
C LEU A 533 -41.08 -2.49 -71.69
N ALA A 534 -39.95 -1.84 -71.37
CA ALA A 534 -38.77 -1.80 -72.24
C ALA A 534 -38.18 -3.21 -72.45
N THR A 535 -38.17 -4.02 -71.40
CA THR A 535 -37.73 -5.41 -71.46
C THR A 535 -38.65 -6.25 -72.35
N GLN A 536 -39.98 -6.12 -72.19
CA GLN A 536 -40.97 -6.83 -72.99
C GLN A 536 -40.98 -6.38 -74.45
N SER A 537 -40.83 -5.07 -74.72
CA SER A 537 -40.78 -4.54 -76.09
C SER A 537 -39.52 -4.99 -76.84
N ALA A 538 -38.35 -4.99 -76.19
CA ALA A 538 -37.11 -5.45 -76.78
C ALA A 538 -37.12 -6.98 -76.98
N GLN A 539 -37.75 -7.74 -76.07
CA GLN A 539 -37.97 -9.18 -76.24
C GLN A 539 -38.91 -9.48 -77.42
N ALA A 540 -40.04 -8.78 -77.52
CA ALA A 540 -40.99 -8.94 -78.63
C ALA A 540 -40.38 -8.53 -79.99
N PHE A 541 -39.51 -7.52 -80.02
CA PHE A 541 -38.74 -7.15 -81.20
C PHE A 541 -37.76 -8.26 -81.62
N LEU A 542 -37.03 -8.84 -80.67
CA LEU A 542 -36.13 -9.98 -80.91
C LEU A 542 -36.88 -11.23 -81.40
N GLU A 543 -38.11 -11.46 -80.93
CA GLU A 543 -38.96 -12.58 -81.37
C GLU A 543 -39.52 -12.39 -82.79
N ARG A 544 -39.86 -11.15 -83.19
CA ARG A 544 -40.44 -10.86 -84.52
C ARG A 544 -39.40 -10.67 -85.63
N HIS A 545 -38.26 -10.03 -85.31
CA HIS A 545 -37.26 -9.60 -86.31
C HIS A 545 -35.88 -10.24 -86.12
N GLY A 546 -35.68 -11.09 -85.11
CA GLY A 546 -34.38 -11.70 -84.79
C GLY A 546 -33.78 -12.61 -85.87
N HIS A 547 -34.57 -12.99 -86.87
CA HIS A 547 -34.14 -13.80 -88.02
C HIS A 547 -33.54 -12.96 -89.17
N SER A 548 -33.74 -11.64 -89.16
CA SER A 548 -33.33 -10.70 -90.22
C SER A 548 -32.17 -9.78 -89.82
N LEU A 549 -31.65 -9.94 -88.60
CA LEU A 549 -30.55 -9.12 -88.04
C LEU A 549 -29.20 -9.84 -88.14
N PRO A 550 -28.08 -9.11 -88.29
CA PRO A 550 -26.73 -9.67 -88.15
C PRO A 550 -26.54 -10.32 -86.77
N GLY A 551 -25.81 -11.44 -86.70
CA GLY A 551 -25.62 -12.20 -85.46
C GLY A 551 -25.04 -11.38 -84.29
N GLU A 552 -24.18 -10.40 -84.59
CA GLU A 552 -23.53 -9.52 -83.60
C GLU A 552 -24.50 -8.54 -82.93
N GLU A 553 -25.39 -7.89 -83.71
CA GLU A 553 -26.35 -6.90 -83.18
C GLU A 553 -27.42 -7.57 -82.31
N ARG A 554 -27.84 -8.77 -82.70
CA ARG A 554 -28.75 -9.61 -81.91
C ARG A 554 -28.13 -10.00 -80.57
N GLN A 555 -26.86 -10.42 -80.56
CA GLN A 555 -26.15 -10.77 -79.32
C GLN A 555 -25.95 -9.56 -78.40
N ARG A 556 -25.66 -8.38 -78.96
CA ARG A 556 -25.49 -7.14 -78.18
C ARG A 556 -26.78 -6.71 -77.47
N LEU A 557 -27.92 -6.72 -78.17
CA LEU A 557 -29.21 -6.37 -77.56
C LEU A 557 -29.63 -7.42 -76.50
N GLN A 558 -29.36 -8.70 -76.74
CA GLN A 558 -29.58 -9.77 -75.75
C GLN A 558 -28.70 -9.62 -74.50
N ALA A 559 -27.42 -9.26 -74.65
CA ALA A 559 -26.51 -9.04 -73.54
C ALA A 559 -26.94 -7.84 -72.66
N ARG A 560 -27.35 -6.73 -73.27
CA ARG A 560 -27.86 -5.55 -72.54
C ARG A 560 -29.19 -5.80 -71.84
N LEU A 561 -30.08 -6.58 -72.45
CA LEU A 561 -31.30 -7.06 -71.81
C LEU A 561 -31.00 -7.93 -70.58
N ALA A 562 -30.02 -8.83 -70.69
CA ALA A 562 -29.59 -9.68 -69.57
C ALA A 562 -28.97 -8.84 -68.45
N GLU A 563 -28.16 -7.83 -68.79
CA GLU A 563 -27.58 -6.89 -67.83
C GLU A 563 -28.67 -6.11 -67.09
N LEU A 564 -29.64 -5.52 -67.80
CA LEU A 564 -30.73 -4.77 -67.17
C LEU A 564 -31.58 -5.66 -66.24
N ARG A 565 -31.86 -6.90 -66.65
CA ARG A 565 -32.59 -7.90 -65.86
C ARG A 565 -31.85 -8.35 -64.61
N ALA A 566 -30.53 -8.31 -64.60
CA ALA A 566 -29.72 -8.65 -63.43
C ALA A 566 -29.51 -7.42 -62.52
N ARG A 567 -29.16 -6.28 -63.10
CA ARG A 567 -28.71 -5.09 -62.38
C ARG A 567 -29.83 -4.36 -61.66
N TYR A 568 -31.01 -4.23 -62.28
CA TYR A 568 -32.13 -3.51 -61.65
C TYR A 568 -32.68 -4.22 -60.40
N PRO A 569 -33.01 -5.54 -60.41
CA PRO A 569 -33.44 -6.23 -59.20
C PRO A 569 -32.35 -6.24 -58.11
N ALA A 570 -31.08 -6.33 -58.50
CA ALA A 570 -29.97 -6.25 -57.55
C ALA A 570 -29.84 -4.84 -56.92
N ALA A 571 -30.00 -3.78 -57.71
CA ALA A 571 -30.00 -2.40 -57.21
C ALA A 571 -31.19 -2.13 -56.28
N LEU A 572 -32.38 -2.63 -56.62
CA LEU A 572 -33.58 -2.51 -55.80
C LEU A 572 -33.42 -3.26 -54.46
N ALA A 573 -32.93 -4.52 -54.49
CA ALA A 573 -32.67 -5.30 -53.29
C ALA A 573 -31.59 -4.67 -52.40
N ARG A 574 -30.51 -4.13 -52.98
CA ARG A 574 -29.48 -3.38 -52.25
C ARG A 574 -30.04 -2.12 -51.59
N SER A 575 -30.86 -1.35 -52.30
CA SER A 575 -31.51 -0.15 -51.78
C SER A 575 -32.46 -0.48 -50.61
N GLU A 576 -33.27 -1.54 -50.74
CA GLU A 576 -34.17 -2.00 -49.69
C GLU A 576 -33.40 -2.48 -48.44
N ALA A 577 -32.32 -3.23 -48.63
CA ALA A 577 -31.45 -3.70 -47.56
C ALA A 577 -30.78 -2.52 -46.82
N ARG A 578 -30.28 -1.51 -47.55
CA ARG A 578 -29.70 -0.29 -46.96
C ARG A 578 -30.73 0.50 -46.16
N LEU A 579 -31.96 0.64 -46.65
CA LEU A 579 -33.03 1.34 -45.94
C LEU A 579 -33.41 0.63 -44.62
N LYS A 580 -33.63 -0.70 -44.67
CA LYS A 580 -33.89 -1.52 -43.49
C LYS A 580 -32.76 -1.44 -42.45
N ARG A 581 -31.52 -1.39 -42.92
CA ARG A 581 -30.33 -1.29 -42.05
C ARG A 581 -30.24 0.06 -41.35
N VAL A 582 -30.43 1.17 -42.07
CA VAL A 582 -30.43 2.51 -41.45
C VAL A 582 -31.61 2.67 -40.49
N GLN A 583 -32.77 2.07 -40.78
CA GLN A 583 -33.90 2.05 -39.85
C GLN A 583 -33.57 1.31 -38.55
N LEU A 584 -32.94 0.14 -38.62
CA LEU A 584 -32.47 -0.58 -37.43
C LEU A 584 -31.46 0.24 -36.63
N LEU A 585 -30.52 0.92 -37.31
CA LEU A 585 -29.55 1.81 -36.66
C LEU A 585 -30.24 3.01 -35.98
N GLN A 586 -31.32 3.53 -36.56
CA GLN A 586 -32.13 4.60 -35.96
C GLN A 586 -32.79 4.12 -34.67
N ASP A 587 -33.40 2.94 -34.69
CA ASP A 587 -34.05 2.34 -33.53
C ASP A 587 -33.03 2.06 -32.40
N GLU A 588 -31.87 1.49 -32.73
CA GLU A 588 -30.80 1.24 -31.75
C GLU A 588 -30.18 2.54 -31.21
N LEU A 589 -30.01 3.58 -32.05
CA LEU A 589 -29.51 4.89 -31.60
C LEU A 589 -30.52 5.57 -30.66
N GLN A 590 -31.81 5.58 -31.01
CA GLN A 590 -32.86 6.15 -30.15
C GLN A 590 -32.96 5.41 -28.82
N LYS A 591 -32.82 4.09 -28.85
CA LYS A 591 -32.77 3.27 -27.65
C LYS A 591 -31.55 3.61 -26.78
N PHE A 592 -30.36 3.67 -27.37
CA PHE A 592 -29.16 4.09 -26.65
C PHE A 592 -29.30 5.48 -26.03
N LEU A 593 -29.79 6.47 -26.77
CA LEU A 593 -29.96 7.83 -26.28
C LEU A 593 -30.94 7.91 -25.11
N ARG A 594 -32.01 7.10 -25.13
CA ARG A 594 -32.96 6.97 -24.02
C ARG A 594 -32.29 6.35 -22.79
N ASP A 595 -31.70 5.17 -22.94
CA ASP A 595 -31.05 4.43 -21.84
C ASP A 595 -29.92 5.29 -21.22
N HIS A 596 -29.11 5.93 -22.06
CA HIS A 596 -28.06 6.85 -21.63
C HIS A 596 -28.63 8.08 -20.90
N GLY A 597 -29.72 8.67 -21.41
CA GLY A 597 -30.34 9.85 -20.79
C GLY A 597 -30.87 9.56 -19.38
N GLU A 598 -31.53 8.42 -19.20
CA GLU A 598 -32.01 7.97 -17.88
C GLU A 598 -30.83 7.75 -16.90
N PHE A 599 -29.77 7.09 -17.37
CA PHE A 599 -28.57 6.85 -16.56
C PHE A 599 -27.82 8.15 -16.24
N GLN A 600 -27.75 9.10 -17.18
CA GLN A 600 -27.11 10.39 -16.99
C GLN A 600 -27.84 11.22 -15.93
N ALA A 601 -29.18 11.26 -15.95
CA ALA A 601 -29.97 11.97 -14.95
C ALA A 601 -29.75 11.39 -13.54
N TRP A 602 -29.68 10.06 -13.43
CA TRP A 602 -29.31 9.41 -12.17
C TRP A 602 -27.89 9.77 -11.73
N LEU A 603 -26.91 9.73 -12.65
CA LEU A 603 -25.52 10.09 -12.35
C LEU A 603 -25.41 11.51 -11.79
N GLU A 604 -26.09 12.49 -12.40
CA GLU A 604 -26.11 13.89 -11.95
C GLU A 604 -26.69 14.01 -10.53
N GLN A 605 -27.81 13.33 -10.27
CA GLN A 605 -28.43 13.33 -8.94
C GLN A 605 -27.53 12.66 -7.89
N ALA A 606 -26.88 11.55 -8.24
CA ALA A 606 -26.00 10.83 -7.34
C ALA A 606 -24.70 11.60 -7.06
N GLU A 607 -24.14 12.30 -8.06
CA GLU A 607 -23.01 13.20 -7.89
C GLU A 607 -23.34 14.36 -6.94
N GLN A 608 -24.52 14.99 -7.09
CA GLN A 608 -25.00 16.03 -6.17
C GLN A 608 -25.24 15.49 -4.76
N GLU A 609 -25.81 14.29 -4.62
CA GLU A 609 -26.03 13.68 -3.32
C GLU A 609 -24.71 13.43 -2.60
N LEU A 610 -23.71 12.90 -3.32
CA LEU A 610 -22.37 12.66 -2.77
C LEU A 610 -21.68 13.96 -2.35
N GLU A 611 -21.81 15.02 -3.14
CA GLU A 611 -21.24 16.33 -2.82
C GLU A 611 -21.88 16.90 -1.54
N GLY A 612 -23.20 16.80 -1.39
CA GLY A 612 -23.91 17.19 -0.17
C GLY A 612 -23.57 16.31 1.06
N MET A 613 -23.08 15.09 0.87
CA MET A 613 -22.56 14.27 1.98
C MET A 613 -21.21 14.78 2.51
N CYS A 614 -20.41 15.43 1.67
CA CYS A 614 -19.10 15.96 2.07
C CYS A 614 -19.22 17.22 2.95
N GLU A 615 -20.31 17.97 2.86
CA GLU A 615 -20.55 19.22 3.63
C GLU A 615 -21.00 18.99 5.08
N GLY A 616 -20.99 17.74 5.56
CA GLY A 616 -21.43 17.38 6.91
C GLY A 616 -20.54 17.94 8.03
N ASP A 617 -21.13 18.07 9.21
CA ASP A 617 -20.44 18.56 10.42
C ASP A 617 -19.50 17.50 11.03
N GLY A 618 -18.46 17.94 11.72
CA GLY A 618 -17.37 17.10 12.26
C GLY A 618 -17.71 16.32 13.54
N ASP A 619 -18.93 16.45 14.06
CA ASP A 619 -19.39 15.80 15.29
C ASP A 619 -19.49 14.26 15.14
N PRO A 620 -18.96 13.46 16.08
CA PRO A 620 -18.95 11.98 15.99
C PRO A 620 -20.32 11.34 15.79
N ALA A 621 -21.37 11.85 16.45
CA ALA A 621 -22.71 11.29 16.30
C ALA A 621 -23.28 11.57 14.90
N SER A 622 -22.93 12.71 14.33
CA SER A 622 -23.28 13.14 12.97
C SER A 622 -22.51 12.35 11.91
N LEU A 623 -21.21 12.15 12.11
CA LEU A 623 -20.36 11.27 11.28
C LEU A 623 -20.89 9.83 11.25
N GLY A 624 -21.32 9.30 12.40
CA GLY A 624 -21.91 7.96 12.47
C GLY A 624 -23.23 7.82 11.71
N ARG A 625 -24.06 8.88 11.64
CA ARG A 625 -25.25 8.92 10.77
C ARG A 625 -24.85 9.01 9.30
N LEU A 626 -23.85 9.82 8.99
CA LEU A 626 -23.34 10.01 7.63
C LEU A 626 -22.72 8.74 7.06
N LEU A 627 -21.96 7.97 7.85
CA LEU A 627 -21.40 6.68 7.43
C LEU A 627 -22.50 5.68 7.05
N ARG A 628 -23.60 5.61 7.82
CA ARG A 628 -24.75 4.76 7.47
C ARG A 628 -25.40 5.20 6.16
N ARG A 629 -25.58 6.51 5.97
CA ARG A 629 -26.14 7.07 4.73
C ARG A 629 -25.24 6.80 3.53
N GLN A 630 -23.92 7.00 3.69
CA GLN A 630 -22.92 6.69 2.67
C GLN A 630 -22.92 5.19 2.33
N GLY A 631 -23.10 4.30 3.32
CA GLY A 631 -23.23 2.87 3.10
C GLY A 631 -24.43 2.52 2.21
N SER A 632 -25.62 3.03 2.54
CA SER A 632 -26.82 2.85 1.71
C SER A 632 -26.66 3.43 0.30
N PHE A 633 -26.04 4.61 0.19
CA PHE A 633 -25.75 5.24 -1.10
C PHE A 633 -24.70 4.46 -1.91
N SER A 634 -23.71 3.86 -1.27
CA SER A 634 -22.73 3.00 -1.94
C SER A 634 -23.38 1.75 -2.51
N GLU A 635 -24.32 1.14 -1.79
CA GLU A 635 -25.10 0.00 -2.29
C GLU A 635 -25.93 0.39 -3.53
N ASP A 636 -26.57 1.57 -3.49
CA ASP A 636 -27.29 2.13 -4.63
C ASP A 636 -26.37 2.34 -5.84
N VAL A 637 -25.24 3.01 -5.67
CA VAL A 637 -24.22 3.21 -6.72
C VAL A 637 -23.74 1.88 -7.30
N ILE A 638 -23.51 0.85 -6.48
CA ILE A 638 -23.09 -0.48 -6.96
C ILE A 638 -24.21 -1.15 -7.78
N SER A 639 -25.48 -0.97 -7.40
CA SER A 639 -26.61 -1.55 -8.13
C SER A 639 -26.72 -1.00 -9.56
N HIS A 640 -26.47 0.29 -9.73
CA HIS A 640 -26.45 1.00 -11.02
C HIS A 640 -25.26 0.64 -11.93
N LYS A 641 -24.34 -0.21 -11.47
CA LYS A 641 -23.36 -0.88 -12.35
C LYS A 641 -24.04 -1.72 -13.42
N GLY A 642 -25.21 -2.29 -13.12
CA GLY A 642 -26.04 -3.01 -14.07
C GLY A 642 -26.54 -2.10 -15.19
N ASP A 643 -26.99 -0.91 -14.85
CA ASP A 643 -27.51 0.07 -15.81
C ASP A 643 -26.42 0.60 -16.74
N LEU A 644 -25.22 0.87 -16.20
CA LEU A 644 -24.07 1.19 -17.06
C LEU A 644 -23.77 0.09 -18.07
N ARG A 645 -23.89 -1.19 -17.69
CA ARG A 645 -23.75 -2.31 -18.63
C ARG A 645 -24.86 -2.32 -19.67
N PHE A 646 -26.10 -2.02 -19.31
CA PHE A 646 -27.20 -1.93 -20.28
C PHE A 646 -26.96 -0.80 -21.29
N VAL A 647 -26.56 0.38 -20.82
CA VAL A 647 -26.20 1.53 -21.68
C VAL A 647 -25.01 1.18 -22.58
N THR A 648 -24.00 0.49 -22.05
CA THR A 648 -22.85 0.02 -22.83
C THR A 648 -23.26 -1.00 -23.88
N MET A 649 -24.15 -1.93 -23.53
CA MET A 649 -24.66 -2.92 -24.49
C MET A 649 -25.51 -2.28 -25.58
N SER A 650 -26.37 -1.29 -25.28
CA SER A 650 -27.15 -0.59 -26.32
C SER A 650 -26.26 0.26 -27.22
N GLY A 651 -25.27 0.96 -26.66
CA GLY A 651 -24.30 1.71 -27.45
C GLY A 651 -23.40 0.80 -28.31
N GLN A 652 -22.93 -0.33 -27.77
CA GLN A 652 -22.11 -1.28 -28.52
C GLN A 652 -22.89 -1.97 -29.64
N LYS A 653 -24.17 -2.31 -29.42
CA LYS A 653 -25.05 -2.83 -30.50
C LYS A 653 -25.14 -1.87 -31.68
N PHE A 654 -25.25 -0.57 -31.44
CA PHE A 654 -25.20 0.42 -32.51
C PHE A 654 -23.82 0.47 -33.20
N LEU A 655 -22.73 0.25 -32.47
CA LEU A 655 -21.36 0.29 -32.99
C LEU A 655 -20.95 -0.97 -33.77
N ASP A 656 -21.46 -2.15 -33.41
CA ASP A 656 -21.11 -3.46 -33.98
C ASP A 656 -21.78 -3.76 -35.32
N GLU A 657 -22.82 -3.01 -35.69
CA GLU A 657 -23.48 -3.21 -36.98
C GLU A 657 -22.53 -2.86 -38.16
N ASP A 658 -22.06 -3.90 -38.86
CA ASP A 658 -21.22 -3.90 -40.09
C ASP A 658 -21.42 -2.67 -40.99
N ALA A 659 -20.30 -1.99 -41.27
CA ALA A 659 -20.21 -0.67 -41.90
C ALA A 659 -19.50 -0.68 -43.27
N GLU A 660 -19.43 -1.82 -43.95
CA GLU A 660 -18.69 -2.00 -45.22
C GLU A 660 -19.11 -1.02 -46.36
N ASP A 661 -20.30 -0.40 -46.27
CA ASP A 661 -20.88 0.44 -47.33
C ASP A 661 -21.20 1.90 -46.93
N ALA A 662 -21.08 2.28 -45.64
CA ALA A 662 -21.66 3.52 -45.09
C ALA A 662 -20.77 4.26 -44.07
N GLU A 663 -19.48 3.98 -44.07
CA GLU A 663 -18.55 4.44 -43.03
C GLU A 663 -18.51 5.97 -42.89
N SER A 664 -18.52 6.74 -43.98
CA SER A 664 -18.43 8.21 -43.93
C SER A 664 -19.69 8.94 -43.43
N GLN A 665 -20.88 8.33 -43.58
CA GLN A 665 -22.16 8.98 -43.23
C GLN A 665 -22.58 8.69 -41.79
N LEU A 666 -22.02 7.65 -41.17
CA LEU A 666 -22.29 7.24 -39.79
C LEU A 666 -21.22 7.71 -38.80
N LEU A 667 -20.20 8.47 -39.24
CA LEU A 667 -19.10 8.96 -38.39
C LEU A 667 -19.60 9.78 -37.20
N MET A 668 -20.50 10.73 -37.45
CA MET A 668 -21.02 11.63 -36.42
C MET A 668 -21.82 10.87 -35.35
N PRO A 669 -22.88 10.09 -35.68
CA PRO A 669 -23.58 9.26 -34.70
C PRO A 669 -22.66 8.29 -33.95
N ARG A 670 -21.74 7.62 -34.64
CA ARG A 670 -20.79 6.69 -33.98
C ARG A 670 -19.84 7.41 -33.02
N SER A 671 -19.37 8.62 -33.36
CA SER A 671 -18.53 9.40 -32.44
C SER A 671 -19.27 9.87 -31.20
N VAL A 672 -20.55 10.25 -31.35
CA VAL A 672 -21.38 10.69 -30.22
C VAL A 672 -21.66 9.53 -29.28
N VAL A 673 -22.01 8.34 -29.80
CA VAL A 673 -22.21 7.14 -28.98
C VAL A 673 -20.94 6.78 -28.22
N LYS A 674 -19.77 6.75 -28.90
CA LYS A 674 -18.47 6.48 -28.23
C LYS A 674 -18.16 7.49 -27.13
N SER A 675 -18.27 8.78 -27.43
CA SER A 675 -17.98 9.85 -26.46
C SER A 675 -18.91 9.80 -25.25
N LYS A 676 -20.21 9.55 -25.45
CA LYS A 676 -21.18 9.41 -24.35
C LYS A 676 -20.93 8.17 -23.50
N LEU A 677 -20.59 7.03 -24.10
CA LEU A 677 -20.20 5.82 -23.37
C LEU A 677 -18.94 6.02 -22.53
N GLU A 678 -17.93 6.69 -23.09
CA GLU A 678 -16.69 7.02 -22.38
C GLU A 678 -16.96 7.96 -21.19
N ASP A 679 -17.76 9.01 -21.39
CA ASP A 679 -18.16 9.95 -20.33
C ASP A 679 -18.94 9.25 -19.21
N ALA A 680 -20.00 8.51 -19.55
CA ALA A 680 -20.80 7.77 -18.57
C ALA A 680 -19.96 6.78 -17.75
N THR A 681 -19.04 6.06 -18.42
CA THR A 681 -18.12 5.13 -17.76
C THR A 681 -17.15 5.86 -16.83
N GLN A 682 -16.59 6.99 -17.27
CA GLN A 682 -15.65 7.78 -16.48
C GLN A 682 -16.33 8.42 -15.26
N ARG A 683 -17.50 9.02 -15.45
CA ARG A 683 -18.30 9.65 -14.38
C ARG A 683 -18.74 8.63 -13.34
N TYR A 684 -19.32 7.50 -13.76
CA TYR A 684 -19.66 6.40 -12.86
C TYR A 684 -18.45 5.92 -12.06
N THR A 685 -17.32 5.68 -12.73
CA THR A 685 -16.09 5.20 -12.06
C THR A 685 -15.57 6.23 -11.05
N ARG A 686 -15.65 7.52 -11.39
CA ARG A 686 -15.28 8.63 -10.49
C ARG A 686 -16.21 8.71 -9.29
N LEU A 687 -17.53 8.64 -9.51
CA LEU A 687 -18.56 8.63 -8.47
C LEU A 687 -18.34 7.47 -7.50
N HIS A 688 -18.21 6.24 -8.03
CA HIS A 688 -17.96 5.04 -7.24
C HIS A 688 -16.66 5.14 -6.43
N SER A 689 -15.58 5.64 -7.04
CA SER A 689 -14.30 5.86 -6.36
C SER A 689 -14.40 6.90 -5.24
N LYS A 690 -15.06 8.05 -5.50
CA LYS A 690 -15.27 9.10 -4.49
C LYS A 690 -16.16 8.61 -3.35
N CYS A 691 -17.25 7.92 -3.66
CA CYS A 691 -18.15 7.32 -2.67
C CYS A 691 -17.40 6.32 -1.76
N SER A 692 -16.60 5.43 -2.36
CA SER A 692 -15.78 4.48 -1.59
C SER A 692 -14.74 5.17 -0.72
N LYS A 693 -14.08 6.22 -1.25
CA LYS A 693 -13.12 7.03 -0.49
C LYS A 693 -13.78 7.74 0.68
N LEU A 694 -14.97 8.32 0.49
CA LEU A 694 -15.75 8.94 1.57
C LEU A 694 -16.10 7.91 2.65
N GLY A 695 -16.55 6.71 2.26
CA GLY A 695 -16.81 5.63 3.21
C GLY A 695 -15.58 5.24 4.02
N SER A 696 -14.43 5.05 3.38
CA SER A 696 -13.18 4.77 4.08
C SER A 696 -12.75 5.91 5.00
N HIS A 697 -12.88 7.16 4.55
CA HIS A 697 -12.54 8.35 5.32
C HIS A 697 -13.39 8.46 6.59
N LEU A 698 -14.72 8.32 6.46
CA LEU A 698 -15.65 8.36 7.59
C LEU A 698 -15.37 7.24 8.60
N ASN A 699 -15.04 6.04 8.11
CA ASN A 699 -14.75 4.90 8.99
C ASN A 699 -13.43 5.12 9.75
N THR A 700 -12.38 5.59 9.07
CA THR A 700 -11.11 5.96 9.72
C THR A 700 -11.31 7.08 10.73
N LEU A 701 -12.07 8.12 10.38
CA LEU A 701 -12.34 9.26 11.27
C LEU A 701 -13.09 8.82 12.54
N LEU A 702 -14.12 7.99 12.39
CA LEU A 702 -14.88 7.44 13.52
C LEU A 702 -14.06 6.52 14.42
N ASP A 703 -13.20 5.67 13.85
CA ASP A 703 -12.31 4.80 14.62
C ASP A 703 -11.33 5.62 15.48
N HIS A 704 -10.73 6.68 14.91
CA HIS A 704 -9.85 7.57 15.67
C HIS A 704 -10.62 8.37 16.73
N TYR A 705 -11.85 8.81 16.45
CA TYR A 705 -12.72 9.41 17.45
C TYR A 705 -13.05 8.47 18.59
N GLN A 706 -13.33 7.20 18.30
CA GLN A 706 -13.60 6.19 19.31
C GLN A 706 -12.37 5.97 20.21
N GLN A 707 -11.18 5.81 19.62
CA GLN A 707 -9.93 5.66 20.40
C GLN A 707 -9.65 6.88 21.28
N PHE A 708 -9.84 8.09 20.74
CA PHE A 708 -9.73 9.33 21.51
C PHE A 708 -10.72 9.35 22.69
N GLN A 709 -11.99 9.04 22.42
CA GLN A 709 -13.07 9.07 23.40
C GLN A 709 -12.88 8.03 24.51
N GLU A 710 -12.49 6.80 24.18
CA GLU A 710 -12.23 5.73 25.15
C GLU A 710 -11.14 6.12 26.15
N VAL A 711 -10.04 6.71 25.66
CA VAL A 711 -8.95 7.19 26.52
C VAL A 711 -9.40 8.41 27.34
N ALA A 712 -10.14 9.35 26.73
CA ALA A 712 -10.62 10.55 27.39
C ALA A 712 -11.60 10.23 28.54
N GLU A 713 -12.54 9.31 28.31
CA GLU A 713 -13.52 8.87 29.31
C GLU A 713 -12.84 8.10 30.45
N SER A 714 -11.94 7.17 30.11
CA SER A 714 -11.14 6.44 31.10
C SER A 714 -10.34 7.38 32.00
N LEU A 715 -9.61 8.34 31.41
CA LEU A 715 -8.88 9.35 32.17
C LEU A 715 -9.79 10.26 33.00
N SER A 716 -10.93 10.67 32.45
CA SER A 716 -11.87 11.56 33.15
C SER A 716 -12.46 10.90 34.39
N THR A 717 -12.82 9.62 34.30
CA THR A 717 -13.32 8.82 35.43
C THR A 717 -12.24 8.64 36.49
N TRP A 718 -11.05 8.23 36.09
CA TRP A 718 -9.91 8.08 37.00
C TRP A 718 -9.52 9.40 37.69
N LEU A 719 -9.48 10.51 36.95
CA LEU A 719 -9.20 11.83 37.50
C LEU A 719 -10.24 12.22 38.54
N GLN A 720 -11.52 11.97 38.28
CA GLN A 720 -12.59 12.27 39.24
C GLN A 720 -12.45 11.46 40.54
N GLU A 721 -12.11 10.18 40.44
CA GLU A 721 -11.86 9.32 41.60
C GLU A 721 -10.60 9.75 42.38
N SER A 722 -9.54 10.11 41.66
CA SER A 722 -8.26 10.52 42.24
C SER A 722 -8.32 11.91 42.88
N GLU A 723 -9.02 12.85 42.26
CA GLU A 723 -9.34 14.16 42.83
C GLU A 723 -10.18 14.01 44.11
N ALA A 724 -11.16 13.08 44.14
CA ALA A 724 -11.92 12.80 45.34
C ALA A 724 -11.06 12.14 46.44
N ALA A 725 -10.13 11.25 46.08
CA ALA A 725 -9.19 10.64 47.01
C ALA A 725 -8.21 11.67 47.60
N LEU A 726 -7.65 12.55 46.76
CA LEU A 726 -6.81 13.65 47.21
C LEU A 726 -7.60 14.64 48.07
N GLY A 727 -8.84 14.97 47.68
CA GLY A 727 -9.72 15.83 48.47
C GLY A 727 -9.93 15.30 49.90
N LYS A 728 -10.05 13.97 50.07
CA LYS A 728 -10.08 13.35 51.40
C LYS A 728 -8.75 13.55 52.15
N LEU A 729 -7.61 13.27 51.52
CA LEU A 729 -6.29 13.45 52.16
C LEU A 729 -5.96 14.91 52.50
N LEU A 730 -6.46 15.87 51.72
CA LEU A 730 -6.33 17.31 51.99
C LEU A 730 -7.24 17.74 53.13
N SER A 731 -8.42 17.11 53.28
CA SER A 731 -9.33 17.38 54.40
C SER A 731 -8.84 16.80 55.73
N GLU A 732 -7.97 15.79 55.70
CA GLU A 732 -7.34 15.27 56.91
C GLU A 732 -6.30 16.27 57.45
N THR A 733 -6.51 16.72 58.69
CA THR A 733 -5.55 17.58 59.40
C THR A 733 -4.18 16.89 59.47
N VAL A 734 -3.11 17.67 59.26
CA VAL A 734 -1.73 17.22 59.46
C VAL A 734 -1.58 16.88 60.94
N SER A 735 -1.32 15.61 61.27
CA SER A 735 -1.23 15.18 62.67
C SER A 735 0.12 15.58 63.30
N SER A 736 0.14 15.76 64.62
CA SER A 736 1.38 15.90 65.40
C SER A 736 1.99 14.55 65.79
N ASP A 737 1.28 13.44 65.54
CA ASP A 737 1.74 12.07 65.78
C ASP A 737 2.51 11.53 64.58
N LEU A 738 3.77 11.14 64.83
CA LEU A 738 4.68 10.60 63.84
C LEU A 738 4.12 9.36 63.11
N ALA A 739 3.45 8.44 63.81
CA ALA A 739 2.89 7.24 63.20
C ALA A 739 1.72 7.57 62.26
N VAL A 740 0.89 8.54 62.63
CA VAL A 740 -0.22 9.02 61.80
C VAL A 740 0.30 9.77 60.58
N LEU A 741 1.31 10.64 60.75
CA LEU A 741 1.95 11.35 59.65
C LEU A 741 2.61 10.39 58.65
N GLN A 742 3.30 9.36 59.12
CA GLN A 742 3.90 8.33 58.26
C GLN A 742 2.82 7.57 57.47
N LYS A 743 1.67 7.26 58.10
CA LYS A 743 0.53 6.65 57.42
C LYS A 743 -0.04 7.58 56.34
N GLN A 744 -0.25 8.85 56.65
CA GLN A 744 -0.72 9.85 55.69
C GLN A 744 0.26 10.01 54.51
N LEU A 745 1.57 10.04 54.79
CA LEU A 745 2.61 10.10 53.75
C LEU A 745 2.59 8.83 52.89
N ALA A 746 2.44 7.65 53.48
CA ALA A 746 2.35 6.39 52.74
C ALA A 746 1.12 6.37 51.80
N SER A 747 -0.05 6.78 52.29
CA SER A 747 -1.25 6.94 51.45
C SER A 747 -1.07 7.98 50.34
N THR A 748 -0.37 9.08 50.64
CA THR A 748 0.00 10.11 49.66
C THR A 748 0.96 9.52 48.61
N LYS A 749 1.98 8.76 49.02
CA LYS A 749 2.92 8.12 48.10
C LYS A 749 2.27 7.07 47.21
N GLN A 750 1.26 6.35 47.70
CA GLN A 750 0.48 5.42 46.89
C GLN A 750 -0.20 6.14 45.73
N LEU A 751 -1.00 7.17 46.02
CA LEU A 751 -1.67 7.97 44.99
C LEU A 751 -0.68 8.67 44.04
N GLN A 752 0.51 9.04 44.53
CA GLN A 752 1.58 9.58 43.68
C GLN A 752 2.16 8.52 42.71
N GLY A 753 2.22 7.26 43.14
CA GLY A 753 2.54 6.13 42.27
C GLY A 753 1.46 5.92 41.21
N ASP A 754 0.19 5.88 41.63
CA ASP A 754 -0.95 5.75 40.72
C ASP A 754 -0.95 6.88 39.67
N LEU A 755 -0.68 8.12 40.07
CA LEU A 755 -0.55 9.28 39.17
C LEU A 755 0.58 9.08 38.14
N ALA A 756 1.72 8.55 38.54
CA ALA A 756 2.84 8.30 37.64
C ALA A 756 2.50 7.23 36.60
N GLU A 757 1.75 6.19 36.97
CA GLU A 757 1.25 5.18 36.02
C GLU A 757 0.28 5.78 34.99
N HIS A 758 -0.48 6.80 35.37
CA HIS A 758 -1.46 7.47 34.51
C HIS A 758 -0.87 8.56 33.59
N GLN A 759 0.42 8.87 33.71
CA GLN A 759 1.13 9.75 32.77
C GLN A 759 1.08 9.20 31.32
N VAL A 760 1.29 7.89 31.15
CA VAL A 760 1.29 7.26 29.82
C VAL A 760 -0.09 7.35 29.14
N PRO A 761 -1.21 7.03 29.81
CA PRO A 761 -2.55 7.33 29.31
C PRO A 761 -2.78 8.79 28.89
N VAL A 762 -2.29 9.78 29.64
CA VAL A 762 -2.40 11.21 29.26
C VAL A 762 -1.62 11.50 27.97
N GLU A 763 -0.43 10.94 27.82
CA GLU A 763 0.35 11.06 26.56
C GLU A 763 -0.34 10.34 25.40
N LYS A 764 -0.97 9.19 25.65
CA LYS A 764 -1.80 8.48 24.66
C LYS A 764 -3.00 9.33 24.22
N LEU A 765 -3.67 10.02 25.14
CA LEU A 765 -4.76 10.95 24.82
C LEU A 765 -4.25 12.07 23.90
N GLN A 766 -3.14 12.72 24.26
CA GLN A 766 -2.55 13.78 23.45
C GLN A 766 -2.14 13.29 22.05
N LYS A 767 -1.60 12.06 21.96
CA LYS A 767 -1.27 11.44 20.67
C LYS A 767 -2.53 11.17 19.86
N ALA A 768 -3.56 10.56 20.45
CA ALA A 768 -4.83 10.28 19.79
C ALA A 768 -5.49 11.57 19.27
N ALA A 769 -5.49 12.63 20.08
CA ALA A 769 -5.95 13.96 19.69
C ALA A 769 -5.20 14.50 18.47
N ARG A 770 -3.85 14.45 18.48
CA ARG A 770 -3.03 14.91 17.34
C ARG A 770 -3.30 14.09 16.08
N THR A 771 -3.30 12.76 16.20
CA THR A 771 -3.58 11.88 15.06
C THR A 771 -4.96 12.16 14.47
N LEU A 772 -5.96 12.41 15.30
CA LEU A 772 -7.31 12.77 14.86
C LEU A 772 -7.33 14.14 14.17
N LEU A 773 -6.65 15.16 14.71
CA LEU A 773 -6.55 16.50 14.12
C LEU A 773 -5.75 16.52 12.80
N ASP A 774 -4.82 15.59 12.61
CA ASP A 774 -4.01 15.47 11.39
C ASP A 774 -4.78 14.80 10.23
N ILE A 775 -5.98 14.25 10.47
CA ILE A 775 -6.78 13.62 9.43
C ILE A 775 -7.26 14.69 8.43
N GLN A 776 -6.78 14.59 7.20
CA GLN A 776 -7.18 15.44 6.10
C GLN A 776 -8.38 14.86 5.34
N GLY A 777 -9.34 15.71 5.01
CA GLY A 777 -10.51 15.34 4.21
C GLY A 777 -11.77 16.04 4.69
N GLN A 778 -12.87 15.81 3.97
CA GLN A 778 -14.19 16.26 4.38
C GLN A 778 -15.12 15.06 4.57
N PRO A 779 -15.94 15.05 5.63
CA PRO A 779 -15.97 16.01 6.74
C PRO A 779 -14.67 16.03 7.57
N ALA A 780 -14.32 17.20 8.07
CA ALA A 780 -13.17 17.38 8.97
C ALA A 780 -13.58 17.09 10.42
N PRO A 781 -12.64 16.66 11.29
CA PRO A 781 -12.92 16.52 12.72
C PRO A 781 -13.33 17.86 13.34
N ASP A 782 -14.16 17.82 14.38
CA ASP A 782 -14.39 18.94 15.29
C ASP A 782 -13.13 19.23 16.12
N HIS A 783 -12.28 20.10 15.57
CA HIS A 783 -11.00 20.47 16.18
C HIS A 783 -11.17 21.14 17.55
N GLY A 784 -12.25 21.91 17.73
CA GLY A 784 -12.52 22.64 18.97
C GLY A 784 -12.80 21.67 20.11
N HIS A 785 -13.78 20.78 19.93
CA HIS A 785 -14.15 19.80 20.96
C HIS A 785 -12.97 18.89 21.37
N ILE A 786 -12.17 18.43 20.40
CA ILE A 786 -11.00 17.58 20.66
C ILE A 786 -9.97 18.32 21.51
N GLN A 787 -9.64 19.57 21.14
CA GLN A 787 -8.67 20.38 21.89
C GLN A 787 -9.18 20.71 23.29
N GLU A 788 -10.41 21.17 23.42
CA GLU A 788 -11.02 21.52 24.72
C GLU A 788 -11.04 20.32 25.68
N THR A 789 -11.43 19.14 25.20
CA THR A 789 -11.44 17.91 26.00
C THR A 789 -10.02 17.51 26.43
N THR A 790 -9.06 17.57 25.50
CA THR A 790 -7.65 17.23 25.78
C THR A 790 -7.06 18.18 26.81
N ASP A 791 -7.22 19.49 26.62
CA ASP A 791 -6.67 20.51 27.49
C ASP A 791 -7.30 20.46 28.88
N ALA A 792 -8.62 20.20 28.98
CA ALA A 792 -9.31 20.03 30.25
C ALA A 792 -8.74 18.85 31.07
N ILE A 793 -8.53 17.68 30.42
CA ILE A 793 -7.96 16.50 31.09
C ILE A 793 -6.50 16.74 31.50
N VAL A 794 -5.69 17.29 30.61
CA VAL A 794 -4.27 17.58 30.88
C VAL A 794 -4.12 18.60 32.02
N SER A 795 -4.94 19.66 32.02
CA SER A 795 -4.93 20.68 33.07
C SER A 795 -5.34 20.10 34.43
N ARG A 796 -6.39 19.27 34.49
CA ARG A 796 -6.81 18.57 35.71
C ARG A 796 -5.72 17.64 36.25
N PHE A 797 -5.10 16.85 35.38
CA PHE A 797 -3.99 15.97 35.75
C PHE A 797 -2.80 16.76 36.32
N GLN A 798 -2.42 17.87 35.68
CA GLN A 798 -1.33 18.74 36.17
C GLN A 798 -1.68 19.37 37.51
N SER A 799 -2.91 19.86 37.69
CA SER A 799 -3.37 20.44 38.95
C SER A 799 -3.36 19.42 40.09
N LEU A 800 -3.87 18.20 39.82
CA LEU A 800 -3.85 17.08 40.76
C LEU A 800 -2.41 16.74 41.16
N SER A 801 -1.51 16.63 40.18
CA SER A 801 -0.07 16.37 40.39
C SER A 801 0.60 17.42 41.27
N GLN A 802 0.32 18.70 41.01
CA GLN A 802 0.85 19.80 41.80
C GLN A 802 0.35 19.73 43.25
N GLN A 803 -0.96 19.65 43.47
CA GLN A 803 -1.53 19.57 44.82
C GLN A 803 -1.01 18.36 45.59
N MET A 804 -0.80 17.24 44.89
CA MET A 804 -0.26 16.02 45.46
C MET A 804 1.18 16.18 45.92
N SER A 805 2.02 16.83 45.09
CA SER A 805 3.41 17.15 45.45
C SER A 805 3.47 18.08 46.65
N GLU A 806 2.66 19.15 46.66
CA GLU A 806 2.58 20.10 47.76
C GLU A 806 2.16 19.41 49.07
N ARG A 807 1.19 18.48 49.02
CA ARG A 807 0.76 17.70 50.17
C ARG A 807 1.86 16.75 50.68
N SER A 808 2.57 16.06 49.78
CA SER A 808 3.72 15.22 50.14
C SER A 808 4.82 16.03 50.83
N ASP A 809 5.19 17.18 50.28
CA ASP A 809 6.24 18.05 50.82
C ASP A 809 5.85 18.57 52.21
N LEU A 810 4.59 18.96 52.39
CA LEU A 810 4.07 19.39 53.69
C LEU A 810 4.17 18.26 54.73
N LEU A 811 3.76 17.04 54.38
CA LEU A 811 3.84 15.87 55.27
C LEU A 811 5.29 15.52 55.62
N GLN A 812 6.20 15.53 54.65
CA GLN A 812 7.62 15.27 54.90
C GLN A 812 8.25 16.32 55.83
N LYS A 813 7.96 17.61 55.61
CA LYS A 813 8.39 18.69 56.52
C LYS A 813 7.85 18.48 57.93
N SER A 814 6.58 18.12 58.05
CA SER A 814 5.91 17.89 59.35
C SER A 814 6.49 16.68 60.09
N ILE A 815 6.83 15.59 59.36
CA ILE A 815 7.50 14.41 59.91
C ILE A 815 8.87 14.79 60.47
N ALA A 816 9.68 15.53 59.70
CA ALA A 816 11.00 15.95 60.14
C ALA A 816 10.94 16.85 61.39
N GLN A 817 9.97 17.76 61.45
CA GLN A 817 9.73 18.60 62.63
C GLN A 817 9.29 17.77 63.85
N SER A 818 8.35 16.84 63.68
CA SER A 818 7.90 15.95 64.75
C SER A 818 9.05 15.09 65.29
N GLN A 819 9.91 14.56 64.43
CA GLN A 819 11.07 13.77 64.83
C GLN A 819 12.06 14.62 65.62
N SER A 820 12.39 15.82 65.14
CA SER A 820 13.29 16.74 65.85
C SER A 820 12.77 17.13 67.24
N VAL A 821 11.46 17.38 67.38
CA VAL A 821 10.81 17.65 68.67
C VAL A 821 10.88 16.43 69.60
N GLN A 822 10.62 15.22 69.09
CA GLN A 822 10.68 13.99 69.89
C GLN A 822 12.11 13.67 70.34
N GLU A 823 13.10 13.74 69.45
CA GLU A 823 14.51 13.48 69.76
C GLU A 823 15.07 14.49 70.78
N SER A 824 14.72 15.77 70.66
CA SER A 824 15.14 16.80 71.61
C SER A 824 14.52 16.62 72.99
N LEU A 825 13.23 16.27 73.08
CA LEU A 825 12.56 15.96 74.35
C LEU A 825 13.16 14.70 75.01
N GLU A 826 13.43 13.65 74.25
CA GLU A 826 14.02 12.41 74.77
C GLU A 826 15.47 12.62 75.23
N SER A 827 16.26 13.38 74.46
CA SER A 827 17.61 13.79 74.86
C SER A 827 17.61 14.60 76.15
N LEU A 828 16.65 15.52 76.34
CA LEU A 828 16.48 16.28 77.57
C LEU A 828 16.06 15.41 78.76
N LEU A 829 15.11 14.48 78.57
CA LEU A 829 14.71 13.54 79.63
C LEU A 829 15.92 12.72 80.10
N GLN A 830 16.71 12.21 79.16
CA GLN A 830 17.89 11.42 79.46
C GLN A 830 18.96 12.26 80.18
N SER A 831 19.23 13.48 79.72
CA SER A 831 20.24 14.35 80.34
C SER A 831 19.83 14.79 81.75
N VAL A 832 18.55 15.10 81.98
CA VAL A 832 18.02 15.43 83.31
C VAL A 832 18.16 14.24 84.26
N ALA A 833 17.80 13.03 83.83
CA ALA A 833 17.94 11.82 84.64
C ALA A 833 19.41 11.50 84.98
N GLU A 834 20.34 11.74 84.05
CA GLU A 834 21.78 11.59 84.29
C GLU A 834 22.30 12.59 85.34
N ILE A 835 21.85 13.84 85.26
CA ILE A 835 22.21 14.87 86.24
C ILE A 835 21.59 14.55 87.60
N GLU A 836 20.32 14.17 87.68
CA GLU A 836 19.65 13.71 88.92
C GLU A 836 20.46 12.58 89.58
N LYS A 837 20.85 11.55 88.82
CA LYS A 837 21.67 10.44 89.31
C LYS A 837 23.06 10.90 89.80
N SER A 838 23.65 11.90 89.17
CA SER A 838 24.92 12.47 89.61
C SER A 838 24.77 13.31 90.88
N LEU A 839 23.65 14.02 91.05
CA LEU A 839 23.31 14.79 92.25
C LEU A 839 23.04 13.88 93.45
N GLU A 840 22.36 12.74 93.25
CA GLU A 840 22.16 11.73 94.30
C GLU A 840 23.48 11.16 94.83
N LYS A 841 24.45 10.95 93.92
CA LYS A 841 25.79 10.44 94.23
C LYS A 841 26.70 11.50 94.87
N ASP A 842 26.38 12.78 94.72
CA ASP A 842 27.20 13.91 95.15
C ASP A 842 27.19 14.14 96.66
N GLN A 843 27.29 13.08 97.48
CA GLN A 843 27.28 13.16 98.95
C GLN A 843 28.68 13.15 99.55
N PRO A 844 29.00 14.06 100.50
CA PRO A 844 30.27 14.01 101.22
C PRO A 844 30.34 12.71 102.01
N ALA A 845 31.21 11.80 101.57
CA ALA A 845 31.38 10.48 102.16
C ALA A 845 31.93 10.53 103.60
N VAL A 846 32.62 11.63 103.94
CA VAL A 846 33.16 11.95 105.27
C VAL A 846 32.86 13.42 105.56
N LEU A 847 32.40 13.77 106.77
CA LEU A 847 32.25 15.17 107.17
C LEU A 847 33.64 15.75 107.53
N SER A 848 34.32 16.27 106.51
CA SER A 848 35.56 17.07 106.64
C SER A 848 35.51 18.29 105.71
N SER A 849 36.26 19.35 106.04
CA SER A 849 36.31 20.55 105.19
C SER A 849 36.71 20.22 103.74
N ALA A 850 37.71 19.35 103.53
CA ALA A 850 38.14 18.92 102.18
C ALA A 850 37.07 18.15 101.39
N SER A 851 36.35 17.21 102.02
CA SER A 851 35.30 16.44 101.33
C SER A 851 34.08 17.31 100.99
N ILE A 852 33.77 18.31 101.81
CA ILE A 852 32.70 19.29 101.56
C ILE A 852 33.12 20.24 100.43
N GLN A 853 34.38 20.67 100.38
CA GLN A 853 34.92 21.47 99.28
C GLN A 853 34.92 20.71 97.95
N ASP A 854 35.31 19.43 97.94
CA ASP A 854 35.20 18.56 96.76
C ASP A 854 33.75 18.41 96.30
N SER A 855 32.81 18.20 97.25
CA SER A 855 31.37 18.12 96.98
C SER A 855 30.79 19.47 96.49
N LEU A 856 31.36 20.59 96.92
CA LEU A 856 31.00 21.92 96.41
C LEU A 856 31.54 22.15 94.99
N ALA A 857 32.74 21.64 94.68
CA ALA A 857 33.32 21.71 93.35
C ALA A 857 32.55 20.84 92.33
N THR A 858 32.15 19.62 92.73
CA THR A 858 31.24 18.77 91.95
C THR A 858 29.86 19.41 91.81
N SER A 859 29.28 19.97 92.88
CA SER A 859 28.03 20.73 92.81
C SER A 859 28.12 21.94 91.87
N MET A 860 29.26 22.66 91.82
CA MET A 860 29.48 23.71 90.82
C MET A 860 29.52 23.20 89.38
N LYS A 861 30.13 22.02 89.14
CA LYS A 861 30.10 21.38 87.84
C LYS A 861 28.67 20.97 87.44
N LEU A 862 27.91 20.39 88.38
CA LEU A 862 26.50 20.06 88.18
C LEU A 862 25.67 21.31 87.86
N LYS A 863 25.91 22.42 88.57
CA LYS A 863 25.27 23.71 88.28
C LYS A 863 25.55 24.21 86.86
N GLN A 864 26.78 24.03 86.37
CA GLN A 864 27.12 24.37 84.99
C GLN A 864 26.40 23.47 83.98
N ASP A 865 26.33 22.16 84.25
CA ASP A 865 25.63 21.22 83.37
C ASP A 865 24.12 21.47 83.36
N ILE A 866 23.51 21.78 84.52
CA ILE A 866 22.12 22.26 84.61
C ILE A 866 21.94 23.54 83.79
N ALA A 867 22.84 24.53 83.90
CA ALA A 867 22.74 25.75 83.10
C ALA A 867 22.79 25.48 81.58
N ARG A 868 23.59 24.50 81.13
CA ARG A 868 23.60 24.07 79.72
C ARG A 868 22.28 23.42 79.32
N GLN A 869 21.76 22.52 80.14
CA GLN A 869 20.48 21.86 79.87
C GLN A 869 19.30 22.84 79.89
N LYS A 870 19.38 23.92 80.66
CA LYS A 870 18.39 25.00 80.65
C LYS A 870 18.25 25.63 79.25
N SER A 871 19.37 25.94 78.60
CA SER A 871 19.35 26.46 77.23
C SER A 871 18.76 25.46 76.24
N CYS A 872 19.05 24.16 76.41
CA CYS A 872 18.45 23.10 75.59
C CYS A 872 16.94 22.97 75.82
N LEU A 873 16.46 23.12 77.06
CA LEU A 873 15.05 23.13 77.43
C LEU A 873 14.31 24.30 76.77
N GLU A 874 14.90 25.50 76.80
CA GLU A 874 14.34 26.70 76.15
C GLU A 874 14.23 26.52 74.64
N ALA A 875 15.27 25.99 73.98
CA ALA A 875 15.23 25.69 72.55
C ALA A 875 14.18 24.63 72.19
N THR A 876 14.07 23.57 73.01
CA THR A 876 13.08 22.50 72.80
C THR A 876 11.65 22.99 73.03
N ARG A 877 11.45 23.85 74.04
CA ARG A 877 10.19 24.54 74.27
C ARG A 877 9.76 25.37 73.06
N GLU A 878 10.69 26.09 72.44
CA GLU A 878 10.40 26.87 71.24
C GLU A 878 10.02 25.97 70.06
N MET A 879 10.72 24.85 69.86
CA MET A 879 10.39 23.86 68.83
C MET A 879 8.99 23.25 69.04
N VAL A 880 8.65 22.84 70.28
CA VAL A 880 7.32 22.33 70.63
C VAL A 880 6.25 23.40 70.39
N THR A 881 6.50 24.65 70.79
CA THR A 881 5.54 25.76 70.64
C THR A 881 5.24 26.00 69.16
N ARG A 882 6.29 26.16 68.32
CA ARG A 882 6.15 26.36 66.87
C ARG A 882 5.42 25.19 66.20
N PHE A 883 5.70 23.95 66.62
CA PHE A 883 5.01 22.78 66.09
C PHE A 883 3.53 22.78 66.48
N THR A 884 3.21 23.10 67.73
CA THR A 884 1.83 23.15 68.24
C THR A 884 1.00 24.30 67.66
N GLU A 885 1.62 25.45 67.33
CA GLU A 885 0.93 26.57 66.66
C GLU A 885 0.41 26.20 65.26
N THR A 886 0.96 25.14 64.66
CA THR A 886 0.57 24.66 63.33
C THR A 886 -0.35 23.43 63.36
N THR A 887 -0.72 22.91 64.55
CA THR A 887 -1.50 21.67 64.68
C THR A 887 -2.42 21.62 65.92
N ASP A 888 -3.71 21.32 65.71
CA ASP A 888 -4.75 21.30 66.77
C ASP A 888 -5.12 19.88 67.26
N SER A 889 -4.14 19.04 67.61
CA SER A 889 -4.36 17.61 67.93
C SER A 889 -4.13 17.23 69.40
N PRO A 890 -4.82 16.22 69.96
CA PRO A 890 -4.48 15.61 71.25
C PRO A 890 -3.03 15.11 71.36
N ALA A 891 -2.37 14.78 70.24
CA ALA A 891 -0.94 14.48 70.23
C ALA A 891 -0.05 15.71 70.50
N ALA A 892 -0.48 16.90 70.06
CA ALA A 892 0.17 18.17 70.40
C ALA A 892 0.08 18.43 71.91
N SER A 893 -1.08 18.11 72.53
CA SER A 893 -1.25 18.12 73.98
C SER A 893 -0.29 17.15 74.67
N ALA A 894 -0.15 15.92 74.17
CA ALA A 894 0.77 14.93 74.75
C ALA A 894 2.25 15.37 74.68
N LEU A 895 2.67 16.05 73.61
CA LEU A 895 4.01 16.65 73.50
C LEU A 895 4.18 17.82 74.47
N GLN A 896 3.14 18.66 74.65
CA GLN A 896 3.14 19.72 75.65
C GLN A 896 3.18 19.15 77.08
N ASP A 897 2.47 18.06 77.36
CA ASP A 897 2.49 17.37 78.64
C ASP A 897 3.89 16.81 78.95
N LYS A 898 4.55 16.20 77.96
CA LYS A 898 5.95 15.75 78.10
C LYS A 898 6.89 16.92 78.36
N LEU A 899 6.74 18.02 77.63
CA LEU A 899 7.53 19.24 77.87
C LEU A 899 7.29 19.79 79.28
N ALA A 900 6.04 19.78 79.76
CA ALA A 900 5.69 20.21 81.10
C ALA A 900 6.34 19.30 82.16
N GLN A 901 6.30 17.98 81.97
CA GLN A 901 6.99 17.01 82.84
C GLN A 901 8.50 17.27 82.89
N VAL A 902 9.16 17.44 81.75
CA VAL A 902 10.60 17.78 81.69
C VAL A 902 10.87 19.09 82.41
N THR A 903 10.04 20.10 82.20
CA THR A 903 10.18 21.42 82.84
C THR A 903 10.04 21.32 84.36
N GLU A 904 9.10 20.53 84.85
CA GLU A 904 8.90 20.28 86.29
C GLU A 904 10.08 19.51 86.90
N HIS A 905 10.50 18.40 86.26
CA HIS A 905 11.68 17.64 86.67
C HIS A 905 12.93 18.53 86.73
N PHE A 906 13.16 19.32 85.69
CA PHE A 906 14.26 20.27 85.63
C PHE A 906 14.20 21.33 86.74
N GLY A 907 13.00 21.83 87.04
CA GLY A 907 12.77 22.77 88.15
C GLY A 907 13.09 22.16 89.50
N ARG A 908 12.65 20.92 89.75
CA ARG A 908 12.99 20.16 90.97
C ARG A 908 14.48 19.90 91.07
N LEU A 909 15.14 19.53 89.98
CA LEU A 909 16.58 19.33 89.93
C LEU A 909 17.35 20.61 90.29
N CYS A 910 16.95 21.77 89.73
CA CYS A 910 17.53 23.07 90.09
C CYS A 910 17.37 23.36 91.59
N GLN A 911 16.18 23.12 92.14
CA GLN A 911 15.90 23.34 93.54
C GLN A 911 16.74 22.42 94.44
N GLN A 912 16.77 21.12 94.16
CA GLN A 912 17.55 20.14 94.92
C GLN A 912 19.05 20.43 94.85
N GLN A 913 19.58 20.83 93.69
CA GLN A 913 20.98 21.22 93.56
C GLN A 913 21.28 22.47 94.39
N GLN A 914 20.41 23.48 94.36
CA GLN A 914 20.58 24.72 95.12
C GLN A 914 20.46 24.47 96.63
N GLU A 915 19.46 23.72 97.09
CA GLU A 915 19.29 23.33 98.49
C GLU A 915 20.51 22.54 99.00
N ARG A 916 21.03 21.64 98.17
CA ARG A 916 22.26 20.88 98.46
C ARG A 916 23.48 21.80 98.55
N GLU A 917 23.65 22.71 97.59
CA GLU A 917 24.74 23.69 97.59
C GLU A 917 24.68 24.59 98.82
N ASP A 918 23.50 25.08 99.19
CA ASP A 918 23.28 25.93 100.36
C ASP A 918 23.50 25.16 101.68
N ALA A 919 23.08 23.90 101.75
CA ALA A 919 23.37 23.02 102.88
C ALA A 919 24.88 22.79 103.03
N LEU A 920 25.60 22.47 101.95
CA LEU A 920 27.06 22.30 101.96
C LEU A 920 27.78 23.60 102.36
N LYS A 921 27.34 24.76 101.83
CA LYS A 921 27.88 26.08 102.21
C LYS A 921 27.61 26.45 103.67
N GLY A 922 26.46 26.06 104.21
CA GLY A 922 26.11 26.29 105.61
C GLY A 922 26.85 25.35 106.57
N LEU A 923 27.14 24.12 106.13
CA LEU A 923 27.90 23.13 106.90
C LEU A 923 29.39 23.42 106.92
N LEU A 924 29.96 23.88 105.81
CA LEU A 924 31.39 24.16 105.68
C LEU A 924 31.96 24.98 106.85
N PRO A 925 31.43 26.17 107.20
CA PRO A 925 31.98 26.98 108.30
C PRO A 925 31.79 26.30 109.66
N LYS A 926 30.73 25.50 109.85
CA LYS A 926 30.49 24.76 111.10
C LYS A 926 31.48 23.61 111.27
N VAL A 927 31.75 22.87 110.20
CA VAL A 927 32.76 21.79 110.18
C VAL A 927 34.15 22.39 110.34
N GLU A 928 34.47 23.50 109.67
CA GLU A 928 35.74 24.20 109.85
C GLU A 928 35.91 24.72 111.29
N GLN A 929 34.87 25.29 111.90
CA GLN A 929 34.89 25.72 113.29
C GLN A 929 35.01 24.53 114.26
N TYR A 930 34.32 23.41 114.00
CA TYR A 930 34.43 22.18 114.77
C TYR A 930 35.85 21.59 114.68
N GLU A 931 36.42 21.48 113.48
CA GLU A 931 37.79 21.04 113.25
C GLU A 931 38.80 21.98 113.94
N GLN A 932 38.61 23.30 113.83
CA GLN A 932 39.47 24.30 114.47
C GLN A 932 39.40 24.27 116.00
N LEU A 933 38.20 24.22 116.59
CA LEU A 933 37.98 24.20 118.04
C LEU A 933 38.39 22.87 118.65
N SER A 934 38.09 21.74 117.99
CA SER A 934 38.54 20.42 118.45
C SER A 934 40.06 20.33 118.46
N GLU A 935 40.72 20.84 117.41
CA GLU A 935 42.18 20.91 117.34
C GLU A 935 42.75 21.86 118.41
N LYS A 936 42.16 23.04 118.61
CA LYS A 936 42.55 24.01 119.65
C LYS A 936 42.44 23.41 121.07
N LEU A 937 41.31 22.76 121.38
CA LEU A 937 41.06 22.11 122.67
C LEU A 937 41.95 20.89 122.91
N ARG A 938 42.22 20.11 121.86
CA ARG A 938 43.16 19.00 121.91
C ARG A 938 44.56 19.51 122.25
N GLN A 939 45.03 20.52 121.52
CA GLN A 939 46.33 21.17 121.77
C GLN A 939 46.41 21.76 123.19
N PHE A 940 45.35 22.43 123.67
CA PHE A 940 45.29 22.96 125.03
C PHE A 940 45.36 21.85 126.08
N THR A 941 44.51 20.83 125.95
CA THR A 941 44.40 19.74 126.93
C THR A 941 45.73 18.97 127.01
N GLU A 942 46.36 18.68 125.88
CA GLU A 942 47.68 18.06 125.83
C GLU A 942 48.77 18.96 126.45
N SER A 943 48.78 20.25 126.12
CA SER A 943 49.75 21.23 126.63
C SER A 943 49.66 21.40 128.15
N ARG A 944 48.44 21.58 128.69
CA ARG A 944 48.21 21.81 130.11
C ARG A 944 48.32 20.54 130.95
N THR A 945 47.93 19.37 130.42
CA THR A 945 48.22 18.07 131.07
C THR A 945 49.73 17.87 131.22
N ARG A 946 50.50 18.20 130.17
CA ARG A 946 51.97 18.17 130.21
C ARG A 946 52.54 19.16 131.23
N MET A 947 51.95 20.35 131.34
CA MET A 947 52.34 21.37 132.32
C MET A 947 52.04 20.96 133.77
N LEU A 948 50.85 20.40 134.07
CA LEU A 948 50.52 19.88 135.41
C LEU A 948 51.40 18.69 135.81
N ALA A 949 51.76 17.83 134.86
CA ALA A 949 52.71 16.75 135.09
C ALA A 949 54.09 17.28 135.53
N SER A 950 54.48 18.48 135.07
CA SER A 950 55.72 19.16 135.47
C SER A 950 55.64 19.93 136.80
N GLY A 951 54.44 20.05 137.40
CA GLY A 951 54.15 20.91 138.55
C GLY A 951 54.60 20.42 139.93
N ASN A 952 54.94 19.14 140.08
CA ASN A 952 55.34 18.55 141.37
C ASN A 952 56.84 18.71 141.68
N GLN A 953 57.42 19.90 141.46
CA GLN A 953 58.83 20.17 141.75
C GLN A 953 58.97 21.07 142.99
N PRO A 954 59.78 20.68 144.01
CA PRO A 954 59.79 21.28 145.35
C PRO A 954 60.37 22.72 145.44
N ASP A 955 60.92 23.27 144.35
CA ASP A 955 61.62 24.57 144.36
C ASP A 955 60.76 25.74 143.84
N ARG A 956 59.49 25.51 143.49
CA ARG A 956 58.59 26.58 143.04
C ARG A 956 57.75 27.09 144.21
N ASP A 957 57.85 28.40 144.46
CA ASP A 957 57.09 29.09 145.50
C ASP A 957 55.59 28.80 145.38
N ILE A 958 54.93 28.51 146.50
CA ILE A 958 53.50 28.17 146.56
C ILE A 958 52.68 29.29 145.89
N ALA A 959 53.15 30.54 145.95
CA ALA A 959 52.57 31.69 145.25
C ALA A 959 52.59 31.57 143.72
N HIS A 960 53.66 31.06 143.11
CA HIS A 960 53.77 30.91 141.66
C HIS A 960 53.01 29.68 141.14
N PHE A 961 53.02 28.59 141.92
CA PHE A 961 52.22 27.39 141.60
C PHE A 961 50.72 27.68 141.72
N SER A 962 50.31 28.35 142.80
CA SER A 962 48.93 28.83 142.94
C SER A 962 48.56 29.82 141.83
N GLN A 963 49.45 30.73 141.41
CA GLN A 963 49.22 31.60 140.26
C GLN A 963 49.03 30.81 138.95
N HIS A 964 49.85 29.80 138.67
CA HIS A 964 49.68 28.93 137.49
C HIS A 964 48.42 28.08 137.53
N ILE A 965 48.02 27.58 138.71
CA ILE A 965 46.73 26.90 138.89
C ILE A 965 45.59 27.89 138.75
N GLN A 966 45.77 29.16 139.16
CA GLN A 966 44.78 30.22 139.01
C GLN A 966 44.63 30.67 137.54
N GLU A 967 45.74 30.76 136.80
CA GLU A 967 45.80 30.98 135.34
C GLU A 967 45.26 29.78 134.56
N LEU A 968 45.60 28.55 134.94
CA LEU A 968 45.02 27.33 134.39
C LEU A 968 43.51 27.31 134.66
N ASN A 969 43.06 27.67 135.87
CA ASN A 969 41.64 27.74 136.19
C ASN A 969 40.91 28.90 135.49
N SER A 970 41.60 29.97 135.06
CA SER A 970 41.01 31.02 134.23
C SER A 970 40.94 30.61 132.76
N GLU A 971 42.02 30.05 132.20
CA GLU A 971 42.04 29.53 130.84
C GLU A 971 41.15 28.30 130.68
N MET A 972 41.06 27.43 131.68
CA MET A 972 40.17 26.27 131.67
C MET A 972 38.72 26.69 131.80
N ARG A 973 38.41 27.82 132.46
CA ARG A 973 37.08 28.44 132.35
C ARG A 973 36.81 28.97 130.95
N GLN A 974 37.78 29.62 130.31
CA GLN A 974 37.66 30.09 128.94
C GLN A 974 37.48 28.94 127.92
N HIS A 975 38.29 27.89 128.02
CA HIS A 975 38.16 26.70 127.17
C HIS A 975 37.00 25.78 127.55
N GLN A 976 36.42 25.94 128.75
CA GLN A 976 35.14 25.31 129.07
C GLN A 976 34.04 25.85 128.14
N GLU A 977 34.10 27.14 127.80
CA GLU A 977 33.19 27.77 126.81
C GLU A 977 33.50 27.24 125.40
N ASP A 978 34.78 27.08 125.02
CA ASP A 978 35.17 26.43 123.76
C ASP A 978 34.69 24.97 123.67
N LEU A 979 34.73 24.20 124.78
CA LEU A 979 34.25 22.81 124.81
C LEU A 979 32.73 22.76 124.75
N ALA A 980 32.04 23.65 125.45
CA ALA A 980 30.58 23.76 125.37
C ALA A 980 30.12 24.14 123.96
N THR A 981 30.83 25.05 123.29
CA THR A 981 30.54 25.40 121.88
C THR A 981 30.90 24.27 120.92
N LEU A 982 31.96 23.50 121.18
CA LEU A 982 32.29 22.30 120.39
C LEU A 982 31.23 21.18 120.54
N GLU A 983 30.75 20.96 121.76
CA GLU A 983 29.66 20.02 122.04
C GLU A 983 28.37 20.45 121.34
N HIS A 984 28.05 21.74 121.40
CA HIS A 984 26.91 22.30 120.69
C HIS A 984 27.05 22.16 119.16
N LEU A 985 28.22 22.45 118.59
CA LEU A 985 28.48 22.27 117.17
C LEU A 985 28.40 20.80 116.74
N ALA A 986 28.83 19.85 117.57
CA ALA A 986 28.69 18.41 117.28
C ALA A 986 27.23 17.93 117.34
N GLU A 987 26.44 18.43 118.29
CA GLU A 987 24.99 18.19 118.34
C GLU A 987 24.31 18.77 117.10
N GLU A 988 24.68 19.98 116.68
CA GLU A 988 24.18 20.57 115.44
C GLU A 988 24.62 19.76 114.20
N LEU A 989 25.88 19.36 114.10
CA LEU A 989 26.40 18.58 112.96
C LEU A 989 25.83 17.16 112.91
N SER A 990 25.56 16.53 114.07
CA SER A 990 24.91 15.21 114.13
C SER A 990 23.42 15.27 113.81
N SER A 991 22.76 16.41 114.05
CA SER A 991 21.39 16.66 113.59
C SER A 991 21.31 16.90 112.07
N CYS A 992 22.43 17.27 111.44
CA CYS A 992 22.53 17.46 110.00
C CYS A 992 22.76 16.11 109.29
N GLY A 993 21.73 15.29 109.09
CA GLY A 993 21.53 14.29 108.02
C GLY A 993 22.64 13.31 107.53
N PHE A 994 23.90 13.42 107.91
CA PHE A 994 25.06 12.67 107.40
C PHE A 994 25.44 11.57 108.41
N ALA A 995 24.69 10.47 108.37
CA ALA A 995 24.69 9.44 109.41
C ALA A 995 26.05 8.74 109.68
N PRO A 996 26.91 8.43 108.70
CA PRO A 996 28.15 7.67 108.96
C PRO A 996 29.24 8.46 109.68
N SER A 997 29.27 9.77 109.45
CA SER A 997 30.33 10.69 109.88
C SER A 997 30.02 11.36 111.22
N ALA A 998 28.74 11.53 111.55
CA ALA A 998 28.29 11.99 112.87
C ALA A 998 28.80 11.08 113.99
N PHE A 999 28.84 9.76 113.77
CA PHE A 999 29.35 8.79 114.76
C PHE A 999 30.86 8.98 115.02
N GLN A 1000 31.66 9.14 113.97
CA GLN A 1000 33.10 9.36 114.10
C GLN A 1000 33.43 10.72 114.75
N GLN A 1001 32.68 11.78 114.43
CA GLN A 1001 32.86 13.08 115.08
C GLN A 1001 32.45 13.03 116.55
N GLN A 1002 31.35 12.34 116.88
CA GLN A 1002 30.89 12.18 118.27
C GLN A 1002 31.89 11.37 119.11
N GLU A 1003 32.47 10.30 118.58
CA GLU A 1003 33.50 9.53 119.30
C GLU A 1003 34.74 10.37 119.61
N LYS A 1004 35.22 11.14 118.63
CA LYS A 1004 36.34 12.09 118.81
C LYS A 1004 36.02 13.14 119.87
N LEU A 1005 34.81 13.70 119.86
CA LEU A 1005 34.35 14.66 120.86
C LEU A 1005 34.31 14.06 122.27
N GLN A 1006 33.75 12.86 122.44
CA GLN A 1006 33.64 12.22 123.75
C GLN A 1006 35.02 11.91 124.34
N SER A 1007 35.97 11.49 123.50
CA SER A 1007 37.37 11.33 123.91
C SER A 1007 37.94 12.66 124.41
N LEU A 1008 37.79 13.73 123.63
CA LEU A 1008 38.33 15.05 123.97
C LEU A 1008 37.68 15.64 125.23
N LYS A 1009 36.36 15.48 125.40
CA LYS A 1009 35.61 15.89 126.59
C LYS A 1009 36.11 15.17 127.85
N LYS A 1010 36.34 13.85 127.74
CA LYS A 1010 36.88 13.06 128.84
C LYS A 1010 38.25 13.58 129.26
N ASP A 1011 39.13 13.84 128.29
CA ASP A 1011 40.48 14.36 128.54
C ASP A 1011 40.42 15.74 129.22
N PHE A 1012 39.53 16.63 128.75
CA PHE A 1012 39.34 17.96 129.32
C PHE A 1012 38.77 17.94 130.74
N LEU A 1013 37.75 17.12 131.01
CA LEU A 1013 37.18 16.97 132.36
C LEU A 1013 38.18 16.32 133.33
N GLN A 1014 39.01 15.42 132.83
CA GLN A 1014 40.08 14.83 133.62
C GLN A 1014 41.12 15.89 133.98
N LEU A 1015 41.51 16.75 133.03
CA LEU A 1015 42.37 17.91 133.30
C LEU A 1015 41.73 18.85 134.34
N GLN A 1016 40.42 19.11 134.26
CA GLN A 1016 39.69 19.93 135.23
C GLN A 1016 39.65 19.34 136.62
N LYS A 1017 39.44 18.03 136.75
CA LYS A 1017 39.48 17.35 138.04
C LYS A 1017 40.87 17.46 138.66
N VAL A 1018 41.91 17.17 137.87
CA VAL A 1018 43.29 17.27 138.34
C VAL A 1018 43.60 18.71 138.78
N ALA A 1019 43.13 19.73 138.06
CA ALA A 1019 43.34 21.13 138.42
C ALA A 1019 42.51 21.63 139.63
N LYS A 1020 41.42 20.94 140.02
CA LYS A 1020 40.65 21.21 141.25
C LYS A 1020 41.22 20.48 142.47
N ASP A 1021 41.75 19.28 142.26
CA ASP A 1021 42.40 18.49 143.31
C ASP A 1021 43.75 19.10 143.72
N ARG A 1022 44.31 19.95 142.87
CA ARG A 1022 45.56 20.71 143.05
C ARG A 1022 45.26 22.14 143.48
#